data_AF-A0A327Z8T8-F1
#
_entry.id   AF-A0A327Z8T8-F1
#
_cell.length_a   1.000
_cell.length_b   1.000
_cell.length_c   1.000
_cell.angle_alpha   90.00
_cell.angle_beta   90.00
_cell.angle_gamma   90.00
#
_symmetry.space_group_name_H-M   'P 1'
#
loop_
_entity.id
_entity.type
_entity.pdbx_description
1 polymer ?
#
loop_
_entity_poly.entity_id
_entity_poly.type
_entity_poly.pdbx_seq_one_letter_code
_entity_poly.pdbx_strand_id
1 'polypeptide(L)'
;MGFVSFVGFAGRAVVSLGLVVGLGVGVGVYCPAPSSAAGVVAGEVVVSAADRAVPRFTLILNAGDSGFLWVQEGDDRLLWTGYANGVTSAVGQRLASPIRYDIDSGRWSGGISGPGYGRGSDVIAIQSDDDPLRISLLRANVAIGDVMLPAEHNYLGTYGETVVSRAGEYGSTDTYHLWRLTNGLVTEVVATGIPAGAGLITIEDGDARSIILRYVDPQGTNGNQRWGIVDLADGEFTPLPDRIDGSAAWEVEGFRLGADSILRLRGDKVDVLDRADTTAVLHQVVSPVGIEADFGITGSAVLAVEPISPGDNQYRGQALWAMTGSRTTKIMDPAAFQITPAPDGSVLVAGAQESVAEGDLDWGIYRISEAGDGSIVRTRVIAVEPAPADVYGLSLGSGVLTTADNSTIYEGSAIIGSYRSAWISSGTAPRVTRSTVDGLVLAHQDEEPSCPVDKSRCIHMFADGAGHHGRVTSDEHGSTLLYSNGARSNDGPAVPIGSTRAELADLSGRYGIVEDGAQYLVDFHDGAILKRREHVAAAIWGSTLWSSTAPANFASESAGLTGVIQATRLPDGAVLESFATRNGCIPSELQAVGRWVYWVCKHFLGGIVGAGIYDRATKRTVTAPADEVLLGDGYLVEQVTNTGLRLIDLHNGLPASGSYADLPSRVLASAAQLGFWAMEDDQDAQRTNWTVDRFGGGVAYVDTQQRVHIVPTGTPAADLAVIDAEVGAKAVNWTGSWWLSKPASSWQLTIRSTTGAILRTINGSTAHGLIEATWDGKDPAGRAVADNAFTWTLTATPADGRGAALAVGNALIATKAPAISGTLAVGSTVKASTGTWLPAPASYAYQWSANGVAISGATGSAYPIPAAMLGKRLTVTVTAKRAGHLSGVATSAASAAVVAGSAPKASKAPTISGTVAVGSTVTASTGTWSPTAASYAYQWSANGVAIKGATGSAYPIPAAMLGKRLTVTVTAKRAGHVSGVAKSAASAAVAKGKAPKATKKPKITGTAKVGKKVKASAGTWSPKATAYQYEWRLNGKLIKGATGATLKLKSSMRGKKLTVTVIAKRPGHTNGRATSPSVKVR
;
A
#
# COMPACT_ATOMS: atom_id res chain seq x y z
N MET A 1 -53.62 44.77 -4.55
CA MET A 1 -54.51 45.16 -3.43
C MET A 1 -54.04 44.36 -2.23
N GLY A 2 -53.06 44.84 -1.44
CA GLY A 2 -53.16 45.84 -0.35
C GLY A 2 -53.35 45.06 0.96
N PHE A 3 -52.48 45.04 1.98
CA PHE A 3 -51.77 46.09 2.74
C PHE A 3 -50.51 45.47 3.41
N VAL A 4 -49.30 46.08 3.38
CA VAL A 4 -48.66 46.97 4.40
C VAL A 4 -48.37 46.23 5.73
N SER A 5 -47.16 46.12 6.30
CA SER A 5 -46.18 47.17 6.63
C SER A 5 -44.76 46.65 6.93
N PHE A 6 -43.78 47.53 6.70
CA PHE A 6 -42.34 47.47 6.99
C PHE A 6 -42.01 47.62 8.50
N VAL A 7 -40.79 47.25 8.91
CA VAL A 7 -39.68 48.14 9.38
C VAL A 7 -38.66 47.33 10.21
N GLY A 8 -37.40 47.34 9.79
CA GLY A 8 -36.24 46.99 10.61
C GLY A 8 -35.58 48.22 11.25
N PHE A 9 -34.49 48.01 11.99
CA PHE A 9 -33.37 48.92 12.37
C PHE A 9 -32.86 48.42 13.74
N ALA A 10 -31.68 47.82 13.84
CA ALA A 10 -30.36 48.44 14.02
C ALA A 10 -30.14 49.18 15.35
N GLY A 11 -29.00 48.88 15.97
CA GLY A 11 -28.37 49.66 17.05
C GLY A 11 -28.23 48.84 18.33
N ARG A 12 -27.16 48.92 19.12
CA ARG A 12 -25.97 49.77 19.13
C ARG A 12 -24.99 49.09 20.10
N ALA A 13 -23.72 48.97 19.71
CA ALA A 13 -22.66 48.69 20.67
C ALA A 13 -22.44 49.95 21.52
N VAL A 14 -22.66 49.83 22.83
CA VAL A 14 -22.26 50.84 23.81
C VAL A 14 -20.95 50.36 24.43
N VAL A 15 -19.88 51.10 24.16
CA VAL A 15 -18.62 51.03 24.90
C VAL A 15 -18.82 51.85 26.18
N SER A 16 -18.83 51.18 27.32
CA SER A 16 -18.75 51.81 28.63
C SER A 16 -17.43 51.43 29.29
N LEU A 17 -16.48 52.37 29.29
CA LEU A 17 -15.30 52.37 30.13
C LEU A 17 -15.75 52.63 31.57
N GLY A 18 -15.64 51.63 32.44
CA GLY A 18 -15.84 51.76 33.89
C GLY A 18 -14.58 51.31 34.62
N LEU A 19 -13.73 52.27 35.00
CA LEU A 19 -12.59 52.05 35.87
C LEU A 19 -13.11 51.97 37.33
N VAL A 20 -13.05 50.79 37.95
CA VAL A 20 -13.30 50.63 39.40
C VAL A 20 -12.07 50.00 40.02
N VAL A 21 -11.39 50.78 40.86
CA VAL A 21 -10.36 50.32 41.80
C VAL A 21 -11.09 49.80 43.03
N GLY A 22 -10.94 48.51 43.31
CA GLY A 22 -11.45 47.86 44.52
C GLY A 22 -10.51 46.74 44.95
N LEU A 23 -9.74 47.00 46.02
CA LEU A 23 -8.96 46.01 46.76
C LEU A 23 -9.90 45.05 47.50
N GLY A 24 -9.73 43.75 47.35
CA GLY A 24 -10.52 42.74 48.08
C GLY A 24 -10.07 41.30 47.84
N VAL A 25 -9.18 40.83 48.71
CA VAL A 25 -8.91 39.46 49.22
C VAL A 25 -9.27 38.27 48.32
N GLY A 26 -8.24 37.51 47.93
CA GLY A 26 -8.34 36.33 47.08
C GLY A 26 -9.04 35.13 47.73
N VAL A 27 -9.93 34.52 46.95
CA VAL A 27 -10.31 33.12 47.06
C VAL A 27 -9.98 32.51 45.70
N GLY A 28 -9.01 31.59 45.68
CA GLY A 28 -8.54 30.94 44.47
C GLY A 28 -9.61 30.02 43.91
N VAL A 29 -10.35 30.49 42.92
CA VAL A 29 -11.08 29.62 41.99
C VAL A 29 -10.04 29.00 41.07
N TYR A 30 -9.79 27.71 41.24
CA TYR A 30 -8.97 26.93 40.32
C TYR A 30 -9.77 26.75 39.03
N CYS A 31 -9.73 27.76 38.16
CA CYS A 31 -10.12 27.61 36.78
C CYS A 31 -9.02 26.75 36.13
N PRO A 32 -9.30 25.56 35.56
CA PRO A 32 -8.29 24.88 34.77
C PRO A 32 -7.85 25.85 33.68
N ALA A 33 -6.55 26.18 33.67
CA ALA A 33 -5.99 26.90 32.56
C ALA A 33 -6.38 26.15 31.28
N PRO A 34 -6.84 26.83 30.21
CA PRO A 34 -6.93 26.17 28.92
C PRO A 34 -5.55 25.57 28.67
N SER A 35 -5.49 24.24 28.54
CA SER A 35 -4.32 23.54 28.04
C SER A 35 -3.81 24.36 26.87
N SER A 36 -2.57 24.82 26.94
CA SER A 36 -1.94 25.63 25.91
C SER A 36 -2.33 25.07 24.55
N ALA A 37 -3.20 25.78 23.83
CA ALA A 37 -3.54 25.41 22.47
C ALA A 37 -2.21 25.38 21.72
N ALA A 38 -1.75 24.17 21.40
CA ALA A 38 -0.64 23.98 20.48
C ALA A 38 -0.95 24.85 19.28
N GLY A 39 -0.04 25.78 18.96
CA GLY A 39 -0.32 26.89 18.05
C GLY A 39 -0.93 26.36 16.76
N VAL A 40 -2.20 26.68 16.52
CA VAL A 40 -2.91 26.32 15.29
C VAL A 40 -2.08 26.85 14.14
N VAL A 41 -1.62 25.96 13.27
CA VAL A 41 -0.87 26.37 12.08
C VAL A 41 -1.83 27.21 11.24
N ALA A 42 -1.42 28.42 10.86
CA ALA A 42 -2.29 29.31 10.10
C ALA A 42 -2.80 28.61 8.83
N GLY A 43 -4.12 28.41 8.73
CA GLY A 43 -4.77 27.73 7.61
C GLY A 43 -4.97 26.22 7.76
N GLU A 44 -4.67 25.62 8.92
CA GLU A 44 -5.03 24.23 9.24
C GLU A 44 -6.54 24.07 9.44
N VAL A 45 -7.10 22.95 8.95
CA VAL A 45 -8.48 22.54 9.22
C VAL A 45 -8.46 21.31 10.10
N VAL A 46 -9.14 21.37 11.25
CA VAL A 46 -9.34 20.21 12.11
C VAL A 46 -10.78 19.74 11.96
N VAL A 47 -10.95 18.50 11.53
CA VAL A 47 -12.23 17.80 11.49
C VAL A 47 -12.33 16.98 12.77
N SER A 48 -13.35 17.26 13.58
CA SER A 48 -13.62 16.50 14.80
C SER A 48 -13.85 15.03 14.48
N ALA A 49 -13.44 14.16 15.41
CA ALA A 49 -13.84 12.75 15.36
C ALA A 49 -15.37 12.63 15.33
N ALA A 50 -15.89 11.66 14.58
CA ALA A 50 -17.29 11.28 14.69
C ALA A 50 -17.54 10.57 16.02
N ASP A 51 -18.81 10.47 16.43
CA ASP A 51 -19.17 9.67 17.58
C ASP A 51 -19.08 8.18 17.21
N ARG A 52 -18.44 7.39 18.08
CA ARG A 52 -18.36 5.94 17.94
C ARG A 52 -19.75 5.32 18.00
N ALA A 53 -20.01 4.32 17.16
CA ALA A 53 -21.30 3.64 17.13
C ALA A 53 -21.61 2.98 18.48
N VAL A 54 -20.61 2.34 19.09
CA VAL A 54 -20.67 1.78 20.43
C VAL A 54 -20.51 2.91 21.46
N PRO A 55 -21.50 3.12 22.37
CA PRO A 55 -21.43 4.17 23.38
C PRO A 55 -20.15 4.12 24.21
N ARG A 56 -19.79 5.26 24.81
CA ARG A 56 -18.67 5.30 25.76
C ARG A 56 -18.98 4.38 26.92
N PHE A 57 -18.08 3.45 27.20
CA PHE A 57 -18.26 2.55 28.33
C PHE A 57 -18.28 3.35 29.64
N THR A 58 -19.28 3.06 30.46
CA THR A 58 -19.58 3.78 31.70
C THR A 58 -19.94 2.75 32.76
N LEU A 59 -19.30 2.84 33.93
CA LEU A 59 -19.57 1.94 35.05
C LEU A 59 -19.89 2.74 36.31
N ILE A 60 -21.08 2.52 36.85
CA ILE A 60 -21.53 3.13 38.11
C ILE A 60 -21.05 2.24 39.25
N LEU A 61 -20.09 2.74 40.04
CA LEU A 61 -19.44 1.96 41.09
C LEU A 61 -20.24 1.95 42.40
N ASN A 62 -20.93 3.04 42.71
CA ASN A 62 -21.74 3.19 43.93
C ASN A 62 -22.84 4.23 43.71
N ALA A 63 -24.02 4.04 44.31
CA ALA A 63 -25.09 5.04 44.37
C ALA A 63 -25.52 5.27 45.83
N GLY A 64 -25.54 6.54 46.23
CA GLY A 64 -25.96 6.99 47.54
C GLY A 64 -27.23 7.84 47.49
N ASP A 65 -27.48 8.58 48.58
CA ASP A 65 -28.65 9.46 48.74
C ASP A 65 -28.47 10.80 48.04
N SER A 66 -27.24 11.35 48.04
CA SER A 66 -26.95 12.66 47.47
C SER A 66 -26.30 12.61 46.09
N GLY A 67 -25.72 11.48 45.71
CA GLY A 67 -25.05 11.31 44.43
C GLY A 67 -24.57 9.89 44.20
N PHE A 68 -23.70 9.73 43.21
CA PHE A 68 -23.15 8.43 42.82
C PHE A 68 -21.71 8.54 42.35
N LEU A 69 -20.96 7.46 42.54
CA LEU A 69 -19.61 7.27 42.07
C LEU A 69 -19.63 6.48 40.76
N TRP A 70 -18.85 6.92 39.78
CA TRP A 70 -18.74 6.24 38.50
C TRP A 70 -17.37 6.49 37.86
N VAL A 71 -17.11 5.70 36.83
CA VAL A 71 -15.92 5.79 35.98
C VAL A 71 -16.33 5.64 34.52
N GLN A 72 -15.48 6.12 33.63
CA GLN A 72 -15.73 6.07 32.19
C GLN A 72 -14.46 5.78 31.41
N GLU A 73 -14.65 5.21 30.23
CA GLU A 73 -13.59 4.96 29.27
C GLU A 73 -12.80 6.23 28.92
N GLY A 74 -11.47 6.08 28.85
CA GLY A 74 -10.51 7.15 28.59
C GLY A 74 -10.18 8.04 29.79
N ASP A 75 -10.78 7.80 30.95
CA ASP A 75 -10.53 8.52 32.20
C ASP A 75 -9.92 7.59 33.25
N ASP A 76 -8.95 8.09 34.03
CA ASP A 76 -8.34 7.40 35.16
C ASP A 76 -8.89 7.87 36.51
N ARG A 77 -9.78 8.88 36.52
CA ARG A 77 -10.33 9.46 37.75
C ARG A 77 -11.59 8.72 38.19
N LEU A 78 -11.78 8.63 39.51
CA LEU A 78 -13.07 8.29 40.11
C LEU A 78 -13.95 9.55 40.15
N LEU A 79 -15.16 9.49 39.59
CA LEU A 79 -16.04 10.64 39.40
C LEU A 79 -17.25 10.55 40.34
N TRP A 80 -17.45 11.56 41.19
CA TRP A 80 -18.65 11.70 42.01
C TRP A 80 -19.59 12.74 41.42
N THR A 81 -20.84 12.38 41.14
CA THR A 81 -21.88 13.27 40.59
C THR A 81 -23.04 13.41 41.56
N GLY A 82 -23.39 14.63 41.95
CA GLY A 82 -24.52 14.91 42.84
C GLY A 82 -25.86 14.99 42.09
N TYR A 83 -26.94 14.44 42.66
CA TYR A 83 -28.26 14.45 42.01
C TYR A 83 -28.90 15.83 41.90
N ALA A 84 -28.66 16.70 42.89
CA ALA A 84 -29.36 17.99 42.99
C ALA A 84 -29.00 18.97 41.87
N ASN A 85 -27.79 18.90 41.33
CA ASN A 85 -27.27 19.84 40.33
C ASN A 85 -26.54 19.16 39.16
N GLY A 86 -26.40 17.83 39.17
CA GLY A 86 -25.65 17.09 38.14
C GLY A 86 -24.16 17.43 38.09
N VAL A 87 -23.61 18.10 39.12
CA VAL A 87 -22.20 18.51 39.12
C VAL A 87 -21.32 17.33 39.45
N THR A 88 -20.31 17.12 38.59
CA THR A 88 -19.30 16.08 38.74
C THR A 88 -18.02 16.64 39.34
N SER A 89 -17.48 15.96 40.34
CA SER A 89 -16.18 16.24 40.95
C SER A 89 -15.31 14.98 40.97
N ALA A 90 -14.02 15.12 40.67
CA ALA A 90 -13.09 14.02 40.81
C ALA A 90 -12.80 13.76 42.29
N VAL A 91 -12.82 12.49 42.68
CA VAL A 91 -12.26 12.05 43.97
C VAL A 91 -10.74 12.15 43.87
N GLY A 92 -10.05 12.42 44.99
CA GLY A 92 -8.60 12.69 44.99
C GLY A 92 -7.74 11.52 44.48
N GLN A 93 -8.26 10.29 44.50
CA GLN A 93 -7.56 9.09 44.06
C GLN A 93 -7.87 8.75 42.59
N ARG A 94 -6.86 8.21 41.90
CA ARG A 94 -6.92 7.78 40.50
C ARG A 94 -6.67 6.28 40.40
N LEU A 95 -7.22 5.68 39.35
CA LEU A 95 -6.90 4.33 38.91
C LEU A 95 -5.46 4.28 38.39
N ALA A 96 -4.84 3.10 38.42
CA ALA A 96 -3.47 2.89 37.95
C ALA A 96 -3.27 3.24 36.46
N SER A 97 -4.34 3.18 35.67
CA SER A 97 -4.35 3.59 34.26
C SER A 97 -5.78 3.96 33.84
N PRO A 98 -5.96 4.77 32.78
CA PRO A 98 -7.28 5.04 32.22
C PRO A 98 -7.99 3.77 31.78
N ILE A 99 -9.30 3.70 31.99
CA ILE A 99 -10.11 2.57 31.55
C ILE A 99 -10.14 2.50 30.03
N ARG A 100 -9.92 1.31 29.48
CA ARG A 100 -10.05 1.03 28.05
C ARG A 100 -11.11 -0.03 27.82
N TYR A 101 -11.95 0.18 26.80
CA TYR A 101 -12.95 -0.77 26.38
C TYR A 101 -12.60 -1.30 24.98
N ASP A 102 -12.41 -2.60 24.88
CA ASP A 102 -12.23 -3.28 23.60
C ASP A 102 -13.60 -3.70 23.06
N ILE A 103 -14.04 -3.00 22.02
CA ILE A 103 -15.35 -3.20 21.38
C ILE A 103 -15.46 -4.55 20.66
N ASP A 104 -14.33 -5.12 20.20
CA ASP A 104 -14.31 -6.39 19.47
C ASP A 104 -14.48 -7.57 20.46
N SER A 105 -13.79 -7.52 21.60
CA SER A 105 -13.88 -8.58 22.63
C SER A 105 -14.95 -8.34 23.71
N GLY A 106 -15.50 -7.14 23.81
CA GLY A 106 -16.40 -6.71 24.88
C GLY A 106 -15.73 -6.64 26.25
N ARG A 107 -14.39 -6.72 26.31
CA ARG A 107 -13.60 -6.73 27.55
C ARG A 107 -13.04 -5.34 27.84
N TRP A 108 -12.76 -5.10 29.12
CA TRP A 108 -12.12 -3.88 29.57
C TRP A 108 -10.78 -4.17 30.23
N SER A 109 -9.92 -3.15 30.22
CA SER A 109 -8.64 -3.15 30.92
C SER A 109 -8.47 -1.81 31.65
N GLY A 110 -7.73 -1.83 32.76
CA GLY A 110 -7.47 -0.63 33.57
C GLY A 110 -8.06 -0.70 34.96
N GLY A 111 -7.31 -1.31 35.89
CA GLY A 111 -7.21 -0.92 37.30
C GLY A 111 -8.44 -0.99 38.22
N ILE A 112 -9.64 -1.36 37.78
CA ILE A 112 -10.77 -1.60 38.71
C ILE A 112 -10.53 -2.96 39.40
N SER A 113 -9.63 -2.97 40.38
CA SER A 113 -9.32 -4.13 41.19
C SER A 113 -9.71 -3.86 42.63
N GLY A 114 -10.64 -4.64 43.17
CA GLY A 114 -11.01 -4.58 44.58
C GLY A 114 -12.51 -4.79 44.81
N PRO A 115 -12.92 -5.31 45.97
CA PRO A 115 -14.29 -5.77 46.20
C PRO A 115 -15.30 -4.67 46.63
N GLY A 116 -15.10 -3.40 46.25
CA GLY A 116 -16.17 -2.41 46.26
C GLY A 116 -15.74 -1.01 46.65
N TYR A 117 -16.15 -0.01 45.86
CA TYR A 117 -15.96 1.41 46.13
C TYR A 117 -17.08 1.98 47.02
N GLY A 118 -17.68 1.15 47.87
CA GLY A 118 -18.95 1.43 48.55
C GLY A 118 -20.16 0.93 47.76
N ARG A 119 -21.26 0.61 48.45
CA ARG A 119 -22.55 0.27 47.83
C ARG A 119 -23.71 0.76 48.70
N GLY A 120 -24.70 1.41 48.08
CA GLY A 120 -25.94 1.82 48.74
C GLY A 120 -25.77 2.94 49.77
N SER A 121 -24.79 3.83 49.64
CA SER A 121 -24.70 5.07 50.43
C SER A 121 -23.76 6.09 49.79
N ASP A 122 -23.68 7.29 50.38
CA ASP A 122 -22.72 8.33 49.98
C ASP A 122 -21.26 8.02 50.36
N VAL A 123 -21.01 6.89 51.02
CA VAL A 123 -19.65 6.48 51.43
C VAL A 123 -18.95 5.78 50.29
N ILE A 124 -17.79 6.33 49.92
CA ILE A 124 -16.82 5.74 49.01
C ILE A 124 -15.74 5.06 49.85
N ALA A 125 -15.44 3.81 49.53
CA ALA A 125 -14.32 3.09 50.11
C ALA A 125 -13.19 2.96 49.11
N ILE A 126 -11.95 3.21 49.54
CA ILE A 126 -10.78 3.01 48.72
C ILE A 126 -9.73 2.22 49.49
N GLN A 127 -9.42 1.03 48.97
CA GLN A 127 -8.34 0.20 49.48
C GLN A 127 -7.00 0.82 49.07
N SER A 128 -6.07 0.91 50.03
CA SER A 128 -4.74 1.47 49.78
C SER A 128 -3.86 0.46 49.02
N ASP A 129 -3.22 0.91 47.94
CA ASP A 129 -2.29 0.08 47.16
C ASP A 129 -1.00 -0.25 47.95
N ASP A 130 -0.54 0.69 48.79
CA ASP A 130 0.67 0.52 49.61
C ASP A 130 0.41 -0.35 50.87
N ASP A 131 -0.86 -0.48 51.27
CA ASP A 131 -1.26 -1.19 52.47
C ASP A 131 -2.69 -1.73 52.29
N PRO A 132 -2.87 -2.97 51.78
CA PRO A 132 -4.18 -3.50 51.43
C PRO A 132 -5.11 -3.69 52.66
N LEU A 133 -4.59 -3.56 53.88
CA LEU A 133 -5.37 -3.60 55.11
C LEU A 133 -6.01 -2.25 55.44
N ARG A 134 -5.53 -1.16 54.84
CA ARG A 134 -6.06 0.19 55.06
C ARG A 134 -7.17 0.51 54.06
N ILE A 135 -8.38 0.70 54.57
CA ILE A 135 -9.55 1.11 53.80
C ILE A 135 -9.87 2.57 54.13
N SER A 136 -9.63 3.46 53.18
CA SER A 136 -9.91 4.90 53.32
C SER A 136 -11.38 5.15 52.98
N LEU A 137 -12.10 5.82 53.87
CA LEU A 137 -13.50 6.16 53.67
C LEU A 137 -13.65 7.66 53.38
N LEU A 138 -14.43 7.95 52.35
CA LEU A 138 -14.83 9.29 51.96
C LEU A 138 -16.36 9.36 51.93
N ARG A 139 -16.93 10.52 52.23
CA ARG A 139 -18.33 10.82 51.92
C ARG A 139 -18.35 11.79 50.75
N ALA A 140 -18.90 11.35 49.62
CA ALA A 140 -18.67 12.01 48.33
C ALA A 140 -17.16 12.23 48.10
N ASN A 141 -16.68 13.49 48.11
CA ASN A 141 -15.28 13.83 47.92
C ASN A 141 -14.53 14.24 49.21
N VAL A 142 -15.14 14.07 50.37
CA VAL A 142 -14.57 14.48 51.67
C VAL A 142 -14.14 13.25 52.46
N ALA A 143 -12.87 13.16 52.84
CA ALA A 143 -12.37 12.09 53.70
C ALA A 143 -13.06 12.12 55.08
N ILE A 144 -13.56 10.96 55.53
CA ILE A 144 -14.19 10.80 56.84
C ILE A 144 -13.35 9.96 57.81
N GLY A 145 -12.37 9.20 57.31
CA GLY A 145 -11.34 8.50 58.08
C GLY A 145 -10.99 7.14 57.50
N ASP A 146 -10.15 6.38 58.20
CA ASP A 146 -9.66 5.08 57.73
C ASP A 146 -10.13 3.94 58.65
N VAL A 147 -10.39 2.78 58.06
CA VAL A 147 -10.56 1.50 58.76
C VAL A 147 -9.33 0.64 58.50
N MET A 148 -8.63 0.27 59.56
CA MET A 148 -7.47 -0.63 59.49
C MET A 148 -7.89 -2.07 59.80
N LEU A 149 -7.76 -2.95 58.81
CA LEU A 149 -8.07 -4.37 58.97
C LEU A 149 -6.91 -5.12 59.63
N PRO A 150 -7.17 -6.19 60.41
CA PRO A 150 -6.11 -7.04 60.94
C PRO A 150 -5.39 -7.82 59.84
N ALA A 151 -4.12 -8.22 60.07
CA ALA A 151 -3.24 -8.82 59.04
C ALA A 151 -3.77 -10.09 58.35
N GLU A 152 -4.63 -10.86 59.02
CA GLU A 152 -5.21 -12.10 58.51
C GLU A 152 -6.59 -11.90 57.85
N HIS A 153 -6.97 -10.64 57.60
CA HIS A 153 -8.26 -10.30 57.01
C HIS A 153 -8.11 -9.90 55.55
N ASN A 154 -9.08 -10.34 54.76
CA ASN A 154 -9.26 -9.88 53.39
C ASN A 154 -10.46 -8.94 53.33
N TYR A 155 -10.25 -7.75 52.77
CA TYR A 155 -11.34 -6.82 52.46
C TYR A 155 -12.31 -7.47 51.45
N LEU A 156 -13.62 -7.33 51.67
CA LEU A 156 -14.68 -7.92 50.83
C LEU A 156 -15.69 -6.89 50.30
N GLY A 157 -15.49 -5.61 50.63
CA GLY A 157 -16.35 -4.51 50.17
C GLY A 157 -16.88 -3.65 51.30
N THR A 158 -17.47 -2.52 50.93
CA THR A 158 -18.13 -1.60 51.86
C THR A 158 -19.58 -1.44 51.43
N TYR A 159 -20.49 -1.64 52.37
CA TYR A 159 -21.93 -1.64 52.16
C TYR A 159 -22.56 -0.69 53.18
N GLY A 160 -23.19 0.38 52.69
CA GLY A 160 -23.49 1.53 53.52
C GLY A 160 -22.21 2.15 54.08
N GLU A 161 -22.17 2.31 55.40
CA GLU A 161 -20.99 2.77 56.14
C GLU A 161 -20.16 1.62 56.74
N THR A 162 -20.50 0.36 56.40
CA THR A 162 -19.90 -0.84 56.99
C THR A 162 -18.86 -1.43 56.05
N VAL A 163 -17.60 -1.46 56.47
CA VAL A 163 -16.53 -2.22 55.82
C VAL A 163 -16.70 -3.69 56.19
N VAL A 164 -16.69 -4.58 55.20
CA VAL A 164 -16.81 -6.02 55.40
C VAL A 164 -15.47 -6.67 55.10
N SER A 165 -15.00 -7.52 56.01
CA SER A 165 -13.81 -8.33 55.79
C SER A 165 -14.05 -9.77 56.24
N ARG A 166 -13.17 -10.67 55.83
CA ARG A 166 -13.17 -12.06 56.26
C ARG A 166 -11.82 -12.45 56.83
N ALA A 167 -11.83 -13.09 57.99
CA ALA A 167 -10.63 -13.64 58.62
C ALA A 167 -10.30 -15.03 58.05
N GLY A 168 -9.01 -15.32 57.82
CA GLY A 168 -8.49 -16.68 57.62
C GLY A 168 -7.72 -16.94 56.32
N GLU A 169 -6.87 -17.97 56.37
CA GLU A 169 -6.16 -18.57 55.22
C GLU A 169 -7.15 -19.34 54.33
N TYR A 170 -6.89 -19.44 53.02
CA TYR A 170 -7.74 -20.12 52.03
C TYR A 170 -8.25 -21.49 52.56
N GLY A 171 -9.54 -21.57 52.92
CA GLY A 171 -10.20 -22.81 53.36
C GLY A 171 -10.32 -23.07 54.88
N SER A 172 -10.09 -22.10 55.76
CA SER A 172 -10.40 -22.22 57.21
C SER A 172 -11.44 -21.20 57.69
N THR A 173 -12.26 -21.61 58.67
CA THR A 173 -13.55 -21.03 59.13
C THR A 173 -13.82 -19.56 58.77
N ASP A 174 -14.63 -19.41 57.72
CA ASP A 174 -15.14 -18.21 57.03
C ASP A 174 -15.91 -17.23 57.94
N THR A 175 -15.23 -16.59 58.88
CA THR A 175 -15.87 -15.61 59.77
C THR A 175 -15.90 -14.24 59.10
N TYR A 176 -17.09 -13.66 58.94
CA TYR A 176 -17.29 -12.33 58.37
C TYR A 176 -17.29 -11.28 59.49
N HIS A 177 -16.58 -10.18 59.27
CA HIS A 177 -16.39 -9.10 60.22
C HIS A 177 -16.90 -7.80 59.62
N LEU A 178 -17.69 -7.07 60.40
CA LEU A 178 -18.35 -5.82 60.04
C LEU A 178 -17.71 -4.69 60.83
N TRP A 179 -17.05 -3.76 60.14
CA TRP A 179 -16.31 -2.65 60.74
C TRP A 179 -17.01 -1.33 60.43
N ARG A 180 -17.33 -0.55 61.45
CA ARG A 180 -18.00 0.75 61.30
C ARG A 180 -17.17 1.86 61.89
N LEU A 181 -17.04 2.95 61.16
CA LEU A 181 -16.35 4.15 61.60
C LEU A 181 -17.37 5.20 62.06
N THR A 182 -17.41 5.48 63.36
CA THR A 182 -18.29 6.53 63.94
C THR A 182 -17.46 7.51 64.73
N ASN A 183 -17.48 8.80 64.36
CA ASN A 183 -16.74 9.88 65.04
C ASN A 183 -15.24 9.57 65.25
N GLY A 184 -14.60 8.92 64.28
CA GLY A 184 -13.18 8.55 64.35
C GLY A 184 -12.87 7.28 65.15
N LEU A 185 -13.87 6.59 65.69
CA LEU A 185 -13.73 5.30 66.37
C LEU A 185 -14.24 4.17 65.47
N VAL A 186 -13.44 3.11 65.34
CA VAL A 186 -13.81 1.89 64.61
C VAL A 186 -14.38 0.87 65.58
N THR A 187 -15.59 0.38 65.32
CA THR A 187 -16.23 -0.72 66.07
C THR A 187 -16.37 -1.94 65.18
N GLU A 188 -16.18 -3.12 65.78
CA GLU A 188 -16.29 -4.41 65.12
C GLU A 188 -17.57 -5.15 65.57
N VAL A 189 -18.26 -5.76 64.61
CA VAL A 189 -19.32 -6.75 64.83
C VAL A 189 -18.99 -8.01 64.02
N VAL A 190 -19.05 -9.18 64.65
CA VAL A 190 -18.81 -10.46 63.98
C VAL A 190 -20.15 -11.02 63.50
N ALA A 191 -20.23 -11.42 62.23
CA ALA A 191 -21.44 -12.05 61.71
C ALA A 191 -21.68 -13.41 62.40
N THR A 192 -22.91 -13.66 62.83
CA THR A 192 -23.31 -14.86 63.56
C THR A 192 -24.43 -15.61 62.83
N GLY A 193 -24.63 -16.89 63.16
CA GLY A 193 -25.72 -17.69 62.58
C GLY A 193 -25.43 -18.31 61.19
N ILE A 194 -24.26 -18.03 60.59
CA ILE A 194 -23.83 -18.67 59.35
C ILE A 194 -23.67 -20.20 59.60
N PRO A 195 -24.25 -21.08 58.76
CA PRO A 195 -24.21 -22.53 58.97
C PRO A 195 -22.79 -23.10 59.07
N ALA A 196 -22.56 -23.96 60.08
CA ALA A 196 -21.28 -24.62 60.28
C ALA A 196 -20.95 -25.55 59.09
N GLY A 197 -19.75 -25.40 58.52
CA GLY A 197 -19.30 -26.18 57.37
C GLY A 197 -19.72 -25.61 56.01
N ALA A 198 -20.38 -24.44 55.97
CA ALA A 198 -20.54 -23.67 54.74
C ALA A 198 -19.17 -23.33 54.14
N GLY A 199 -18.99 -23.61 52.85
CA GLY A 199 -17.76 -23.32 52.11
C GLY A 199 -18.03 -22.42 50.90
N LEU A 200 -16.96 -21.91 50.29
CA LEU A 200 -17.05 -21.03 49.10
C LEU A 200 -18.03 -19.86 49.28
N ILE A 201 -18.06 -19.27 50.48
CA ILE A 201 -18.95 -18.14 50.77
C ILE A 201 -18.48 -16.91 49.98
N THR A 202 -19.41 -16.32 49.24
CA THR A 202 -19.23 -15.12 48.42
C THR A 202 -20.35 -14.14 48.71
N ILE A 203 -20.06 -12.84 48.69
CA ILE A 203 -21.12 -11.82 48.71
C ILE A 203 -21.70 -11.75 47.31
N GLU A 204 -23.00 -12.02 47.18
CA GLU A 204 -23.70 -11.97 45.91
C GLU A 204 -24.28 -10.59 45.63
N ASP A 205 -24.80 -9.93 46.66
CA ASP A 205 -25.42 -8.61 46.57
C ASP A 205 -25.38 -7.90 47.94
N GLY A 206 -25.51 -6.58 48.00
CA GLY A 206 -25.49 -5.88 49.29
C GLY A 206 -25.86 -4.39 49.22
N ASP A 207 -26.42 -3.82 50.27
CA ASP A 207 -26.72 -2.39 50.37
C ASP A 207 -26.42 -1.84 51.76
N ALA A 208 -26.88 -0.63 52.11
CA ALA A 208 -26.60 -0.06 53.43
C ALA A 208 -27.15 -0.84 54.64
N ARG A 209 -28.10 -1.77 54.43
CA ARG A 209 -28.76 -2.48 55.52
C ARG A 209 -28.31 -3.94 55.62
N SER A 210 -27.98 -4.59 54.50
CA SER A 210 -27.70 -6.02 54.51
C SER A 210 -26.79 -6.46 53.37
N ILE A 211 -26.13 -7.60 53.53
CA ILE A 211 -25.46 -8.34 52.45
C ILE A 211 -26.10 -9.71 52.24
N ILE A 212 -26.21 -10.14 50.99
CA ILE A 212 -26.60 -11.50 50.61
C ILE A 212 -25.34 -12.32 50.41
N LEU A 213 -25.26 -13.43 51.14
CA LEU A 213 -24.21 -14.42 51.02
C LEU A 213 -24.70 -15.60 50.19
N ARG A 214 -23.96 -15.94 49.13
CA ARG A 214 -24.07 -17.23 48.43
C ARG A 214 -22.99 -18.16 48.97
N TYR A 215 -23.38 -19.36 49.37
CA TYR A 215 -22.47 -20.36 49.93
C TYR A 215 -22.78 -21.77 49.45
N VAL A 216 -21.81 -22.66 49.62
CA VAL A 216 -21.95 -24.08 49.35
C VAL A 216 -22.16 -24.81 50.67
N ASP A 217 -23.30 -25.48 50.80
CA ASP A 217 -23.60 -26.45 51.85
C ASP A 217 -23.21 -27.86 51.37
N PRO A 218 -22.07 -28.41 51.81
CA PRO A 218 -21.59 -29.72 51.37
C PRO A 218 -22.47 -30.88 51.88
N GLN A 219 -23.37 -30.64 52.85
CA GLN A 219 -24.31 -31.63 53.37
C GLN A 219 -25.67 -31.58 52.66
N GLY A 220 -25.85 -30.68 51.69
CA GLY A 220 -27.09 -30.52 50.92
C GLY A 220 -27.40 -31.71 50.00
N THR A 221 -28.59 -32.29 50.13
CA THR A 221 -29.02 -33.49 49.38
C THR A 221 -29.59 -33.18 47.98
N ASN A 222 -30.02 -31.94 47.72
CA ASN A 222 -30.58 -31.47 46.45
C ASN A 222 -29.89 -30.15 46.06
N GLY A 223 -28.72 -30.27 45.43
CA GLY A 223 -27.80 -29.19 45.05
C GLY A 223 -27.22 -28.45 46.26
N ASN A 224 -25.97 -28.04 46.13
CA ASN A 224 -25.18 -27.56 47.26
C ASN A 224 -25.17 -26.03 47.40
N GLN A 225 -25.64 -25.27 46.40
CA GLN A 225 -25.71 -23.81 46.50
C GLN A 225 -26.88 -23.34 47.36
N ARG A 226 -26.60 -22.42 48.27
CA ARG A 226 -27.49 -21.86 49.28
C ARG A 226 -27.29 -20.35 49.41
N TRP A 227 -28.32 -19.67 49.93
CA TRP A 227 -28.30 -18.23 50.16
C TRP A 227 -28.77 -17.85 51.55
N GLY A 228 -28.25 -16.75 52.06
CA GLY A 228 -28.77 -16.09 53.26
C GLY A 228 -28.42 -14.62 53.26
N ILE A 229 -29.08 -13.87 54.12
CA ILE A 229 -28.93 -12.43 54.27
C ILE A 229 -28.34 -12.14 55.65
N VAL A 230 -27.37 -11.25 55.72
CA VAL A 230 -26.78 -10.77 56.97
C VAL A 230 -27.20 -9.32 57.17
N ASP A 231 -27.83 -9.02 58.30
CA ASP A 231 -28.11 -7.64 58.70
C ASP A 231 -26.81 -6.95 59.10
N LEU A 232 -26.53 -5.80 58.49
CA LEU A 232 -25.28 -5.08 58.69
C LEU A 232 -25.26 -4.28 60.00
N ALA A 233 -26.34 -4.19 60.77
CA ALA A 233 -26.39 -3.50 62.06
C ALA A 233 -25.95 -4.39 63.22
N ASP A 234 -26.39 -5.65 63.25
CA ASP A 234 -26.09 -6.61 64.33
C ASP A 234 -25.32 -7.86 63.88
N GLY A 235 -25.17 -8.08 62.56
CA GLY A 235 -24.45 -9.22 62.01
C GLY A 235 -25.26 -10.52 62.03
N GLU A 236 -26.57 -10.48 62.24
CA GLU A 236 -27.42 -11.67 62.27
C GLU A 236 -27.65 -12.24 60.86
N PHE A 237 -27.33 -13.53 60.67
CA PHE A 237 -27.61 -14.27 59.44
C PHE A 237 -29.00 -14.91 59.45
N THR A 238 -29.77 -14.68 58.39
CA THR A 238 -31.06 -15.32 58.13
C THR A 238 -31.02 -16.10 56.81
N PRO A 239 -31.34 -17.40 56.78
CA PRO A 239 -31.47 -18.17 55.53
C PRO A 239 -32.54 -17.57 54.61
N LEU A 240 -32.26 -17.48 53.31
CA LEU A 240 -33.24 -17.05 52.30
C LEU A 240 -34.00 -18.26 51.72
N PRO A 241 -35.26 -18.09 51.27
CA PRO A 241 -36.09 -19.21 50.77
C PRO A 241 -35.67 -19.62 49.35
N ASP A 242 -34.56 -20.35 49.26
CA ASP A 242 -33.92 -20.82 48.03
C ASP A 242 -34.45 -22.17 47.52
N ARG A 243 -35.43 -22.77 48.22
CA ARG A 243 -36.08 -24.04 47.85
C ARG A 243 -37.59 -23.91 47.98
N ILE A 244 -38.29 -23.97 46.85
CA ILE A 244 -39.74 -23.71 46.80
C ILE A 244 -40.50 -25.02 46.97
N ASP A 245 -40.17 -26.03 46.17
CA ASP A 245 -40.79 -27.36 46.25
C ASP A 245 -39.86 -28.44 46.87
N GLY A 246 -38.77 -28.02 47.55
CA GLY A 246 -37.84 -28.89 48.29
C GLY A 246 -37.00 -29.88 47.46
N SER A 247 -37.29 -30.05 46.15
CA SER A 247 -36.70 -31.06 45.27
C SER A 247 -35.93 -30.52 44.06
N ALA A 248 -36.17 -29.27 43.64
CA ALA A 248 -35.50 -28.65 42.49
C ALA A 248 -34.42 -27.65 42.94
N ALA A 249 -33.18 -28.12 43.04
CA ALA A 249 -32.03 -27.33 43.49
C ALA A 249 -31.60 -26.15 42.59
N TRP A 250 -32.13 -26.13 41.37
CA TRP A 250 -31.73 -25.30 40.23
C TRP A 250 -32.83 -24.30 39.87
N GLU A 251 -33.94 -24.28 40.63
CA GLU A 251 -35.08 -23.39 40.40
C GLU A 251 -34.78 -21.95 40.83
N VAL A 252 -33.96 -21.77 41.87
CA VAL A 252 -33.51 -20.46 42.34
C VAL A 252 -32.05 -20.30 41.99
N GLU A 253 -31.74 -19.22 41.31
CA GLU A 253 -30.41 -19.02 40.72
C GLU A 253 -29.67 -17.82 41.33
N GLY A 254 -30.40 -16.96 42.05
CA GLY A 254 -29.81 -15.85 42.79
C GLY A 254 -30.86 -14.95 43.43
N PHE A 255 -30.35 -13.96 44.16
CA PHE A 255 -31.14 -12.94 44.82
C PHE A 255 -30.57 -11.53 44.58
N ARG A 256 -31.44 -10.52 44.60
CA ARG A 256 -31.06 -9.09 44.54
C ARG A 256 -31.80 -8.30 45.61
N LEU A 257 -31.17 -7.28 46.16
CA LEU A 257 -31.74 -6.39 47.15
C LEU A 257 -32.40 -5.18 46.48
N GLY A 258 -33.62 -4.88 46.91
CA GLY A 258 -34.26 -3.58 46.77
C GLY A 258 -34.37 -2.87 48.13
N ALA A 259 -34.80 -1.61 48.13
CA ALA A 259 -34.92 -0.83 49.37
C ALA A 259 -35.79 -1.53 50.43
N ASP A 260 -36.95 -2.03 50.03
CA ASP A 260 -37.95 -2.68 50.92
C ASP A 260 -38.30 -4.11 50.52
N SER A 261 -37.60 -4.68 49.54
CA SER A 261 -37.90 -6.00 48.98
C SER A 261 -36.65 -6.80 48.64
N ILE A 262 -36.80 -8.12 48.48
CA ILE A 262 -35.75 -9.01 47.97
C ILE A 262 -36.28 -9.69 46.70
N LEU A 263 -35.53 -9.61 45.61
CA LEU A 263 -35.83 -10.36 44.38
C LEU A 263 -35.27 -11.77 44.50
N ARG A 264 -36.11 -12.77 44.21
CA ARG A 264 -35.69 -14.18 44.04
C ARG A 264 -35.80 -14.55 42.56
N LEU A 265 -34.66 -14.82 41.93
CA LEU A 265 -34.55 -15.08 40.49
C LEU A 265 -34.78 -16.57 40.20
N ARG A 266 -35.70 -16.88 39.28
CA ARG A 266 -36.17 -18.24 38.96
C ARG A 266 -36.41 -18.47 37.48
N GLY A 267 -35.36 -18.72 36.70
CA GLY A 267 -35.52 -18.90 35.25
C GLY A 267 -36.17 -17.66 34.61
N ASP A 268 -37.37 -17.84 34.06
CA ASP A 268 -38.18 -16.77 33.46
C ASP A 268 -39.08 -16.02 34.48
N LYS A 269 -38.99 -16.30 35.77
CA LYS A 269 -39.82 -15.69 36.81
C LYS A 269 -38.97 -14.99 37.87
N VAL A 270 -39.50 -13.90 38.41
CA VAL A 270 -38.92 -13.20 39.54
C VAL A 270 -39.98 -13.04 40.62
N ASP A 271 -39.69 -13.52 41.82
CA ASP A 271 -40.54 -13.25 42.98
C ASP A 271 -40.02 -12.04 43.72
N VAL A 272 -40.93 -11.14 44.09
CA VAL A 272 -40.63 -10.00 44.95
C VAL A 272 -41.05 -10.37 46.36
N LEU A 273 -40.07 -10.58 47.23
CA LEU A 273 -40.26 -10.95 48.63
C LEU A 273 -40.26 -9.69 49.51
N ASP A 274 -41.01 -9.74 50.60
CA ASP A 274 -40.92 -8.73 51.66
C ASP A 274 -39.55 -8.81 52.33
N ARG A 275 -38.93 -7.66 52.59
CA ARG A 275 -37.59 -7.63 53.20
C ARG A 275 -37.62 -7.88 54.72
N ALA A 276 -38.71 -7.55 55.40
CA ALA A 276 -38.90 -7.81 56.82
C ALA A 276 -39.41 -9.23 57.10
N ASP A 277 -40.18 -9.82 56.18
CA ASP A 277 -40.52 -11.24 56.17
C ASP A 277 -40.03 -11.89 54.87
N THR A 278 -38.81 -12.42 54.89
CA THR A 278 -38.14 -12.99 53.71
C THR A 278 -38.87 -14.20 53.13
N THR A 279 -39.90 -14.74 53.79
CA THR A 279 -40.73 -15.83 53.28
C THR A 279 -42.01 -15.37 52.59
N ALA A 280 -42.42 -14.11 52.79
CA ALA A 280 -43.63 -13.55 52.21
C ALA A 280 -43.40 -13.08 50.77
N VAL A 281 -44.09 -13.71 49.82
CA VAL A 281 -44.10 -13.28 48.41
C VAL A 281 -45.12 -12.15 48.24
N LEU A 282 -44.64 -10.93 47.98
CA LEU A 282 -45.49 -9.75 47.74
C LEU A 282 -46.20 -9.86 46.38
N HIS A 283 -45.44 -10.17 45.33
CA HIS A 283 -45.96 -10.44 44.00
C HIS A 283 -44.91 -11.17 43.16
N GLN A 284 -45.32 -11.61 41.97
CA GLN A 284 -44.47 -12.30 41.01
C GLN A 284 -44.58 -11.63 39.64
N VAL A 285 -43.48 -11.59 38.91
CA VAL A 285 -43.42 -11.16 37.50
C VAL A 285 -42.81 -12.24 36.61
N VAL A 286 -43.10 -12.17 35.32
CA VAL A 286 -42.46 -12.98 34.27
C VAL A 286 -41.46 -12.10 33.53
N SER A 287 -40.20 -12.51 33.54
CA SER A 287 -39.09 -11.85 32.87
C SER A 287 -39.12 -12.15 31.37
N PRO A 288 -39.06 -11.11 30.49
CA PRO A 288 -38.89 -11.31 29.06
C PRO A 288 -37.46 -11.71 28.69
N VAL A 289 -36.53 -11.63 29.65
CA VAL A 289 -35.09 -11.84 29.48
C VAL A 289 -34.60 -13.00 30.33
N GLY A 290 -33.46 -13.56 29.93
CA GLY A 290 -32.82 -14.67 30.63
C GLY A 290 -32.24 -14.29 32.00
N ILE A 291 -31.79 -15.33 32.69
CA ILE A 291 -31.19 -15.28 34.04
C ILE A 291 -29.85 -14.54 34.10
N GLU A 292 -29.17 -14.42 32.96
CA GLU A 292 -27.90 -13.70 32.83
C GLU A 292 -28.11 -12.18 32.85
N ALA A 293 -29.37 -11.72 32.79
CA ALA A 293 -29.72 -10.32 32.93
C ALA A 293 -29.35 -9.78 34.31
N ASP A 294 -29.08 -8.47 34.36
CA ASP A 294 -28.97 -7.75 35.61
C ASP A 294 -30.38 -7.35 36.05
N PHE A 295 -30.68 -7.53 37.33
CA PHE A 295 -32.01 -7.34 37.90
C PHE A 295 -31.95 -6.30 39.03
N GLY A 296 -32.93 -5.40 39.04
CA GLY A 296 -33.17 -4.48 40.14
C GLY A 296 -34.65 -4.22 40.32
N ILE A 297 -35.00 -3.37 41.28
CA ILE A 297 -36.40 -3.02 41.55
C ILE A 297 -36.50 -1.56 41.98
N THR A 298 -37.54 -0.89 41.50
CA THR A 298 -37.94 0.43 42.00
C THR A 298 -39.44 0.43 42.31
N GLY A 299 -39.77 0.73 43.57
CA GLY A 299 -41.12 0.53 44.09
C GLY A 299 -41.60 -0.91 43.88
N SER A 300 -42.68 -1.10 43.12
CA SER A 300 -43.25 -2.39 42.76
C SER A 300 -42.76 -2.96 41.43
N ALA A 301 -41.96 -2.20 40.66
CA ALA A 301 -41.55 -2.60 39.33
C ALA A 301 -40.17 -3.26 39.32
N VAL A 302 -40.12 -4.53 38.89
CA VAL A 302 -38.87 -5.25 38.64
C VAL A 302 -38.28 -4.75 37.32
N LEU A 303 -36.99 -4.45 37.32
CA LEU A 303 -36.23 -4.00 36.17
C LEU A 303 -35.25 -5.08 35.74
N ALA A 304 -35.06 -5.26 34.44
CA ALA A 304 -34.10 -6.23 33.91
C ALA A 304 -33.46 -5.75 32.59
N VAL A 305 -32.16 -6.03 32.43
CA VAL A 305 -31.39 -5.75 31.20
C VAL A 305 -30.43 -6.89 30.90
N GLU A 306 -30.40 -7.36 29.66
CA GLU A 306 -29.51 -8.46 29.24
C GLU A 306 -28.07 -8.00 29.03
N PRO A 307 -27.08 -8.91 29.21
CA PRO A 307 -25.72 -8.65 28.80
C PRO A 307 -25.65 -8.51 27.27
N ILE A 308 -24.70 -7.71 26.82
CA ILE A 308 -24.35 -7.66 25.39
C ILE A 308 -23.60 -8.96 25.06
N SER A 309 -24.10 -9.74 24.09
CA SER A 309 -23.44 -10.99 23.67
C SER A 309 -22.57 -10.74 22.43
N PRO A 310 -21.24 -10.96 22.49
CA PRO A 310 -20.39 -10.87 21.31
C PRO A 310 -20.87 -11.86 20.23
N GLY A 311 -21.45 -11.36 19.14
CA GLY A 311 -21.99 -12.16 18.03
C GLY A 311 -23.49 -12.00 17.75
N ASP A 312 -24.25 -11.30 18.58
CA ASP A 312 -25.66 -10.95 18.33
C ASP A 312 -25.84 -9.68 17.46
N ASN A 313 -24.72 -9.05 17.05
CA ASN A 313 -24.65 -7.80 16.29
C ASN A 313 -25.27 -6.58 17.00
N GLN A 314 -25.42 -6.59 18.34
CA GLN A 314 -26.01 -5.50 19.12
C GLN A 314 -25.02 -4.88 20.12
N TYR A 315 -23.92 -4.32 19.61
CA TYR A 315 -22.87 -3.70 20.43
C TYR A 315 -23.26 -2.35 21.07
N ARG A 316 -24.52 -1.91 20.92
CA ARG A 316 -24.98 -0.58 21.37
C ARG A 316 -25.67 -0.59 22.73
N GLY A 317 -25.82 -1.77 23.34
CA GLY A 317 -26.57 -2.02 24.58
C GLY A 317 -27.88 -2.78 24.33
N GLN A 318 -28.58 -3.13 25.41
CA GLN A 318 -29.79 -3.96 25.38
C GLN A 318 -31.01 -3.20 25.94
N ALA A 319 -32.21 -3.69 25.66
CA ALA A 319 -33.43 -3.08 26.19
C ALA A 319 -33.50 -3.20 27.73
N LEU A 320 -33.78 -2.09 28.41
CA LEU A 320 -34.18 -2.10 29.82
C LEU A 320 -35.69 -2.32 29.91
N TRP A 321 -36.08 -3.42 30.52
CA TRP A 321 -37.46 -3.81 30.75
C TRP A 321 -37.90 -3.43 32.15
N ALA A 322 -39.13 -2.93 32.27
CA ALA A 322 -39.85 -2.79 33.52
C ALA A 322 -41.05 -3.73 33.55
N MET A 323 -41.22 -4.44 34.67
CA MET A 323 -42.24 -5.44 34.88
C MET A 323 -43.03 -5.10 36.13
N THR A 324 -44.34 -4.87 35.96
CA THR A 324 -45.26 -4.51 37.04
C THR A 324 -46.49 -5.41 36.95
N GLY A 325 -46.58 -6.41 37.83
CA GLY A 325 -47.59 -7.46 37.74
C GLY A 325 -47.49 -8.22 36.41
N SER A 326 -48.55 -8.18 35.59
CA SER A 326 -48.57 -8.82 34.26
C SER A 326 -48.13 -7.90 33.11
N ARG A 327 -47.75 -6.65 33.40
CA ARG A 327 -47.35 -5.67 32.38
C ARG A 327 -45.83 -5.65 32.25
N THR A 328 -45.35 -5.82 31.04
CA THR A 328 -43.92 -5.72 30.68
C THR A 328 -43.75 -4.61 29.65
N THR A 329 -42.92 -3.63 29.94
CA THR A 329 -42.68 -2.47 29.07
C THR A 329 -41.20 -2.17 28.94
N LYS A 330 -40.78 -1.83 27.72
CA LYS A 330 -39.45 -1.30 27.48
C LYS A 330 -39.40 0.17 27.88
N ILE A 331 -38.50 0.54 28.80
CA ILE A 331 -38.40 1.90 29.36
C ILE A 331 -37.11 2.63 28.91
N MET A 332 -36.14 1.92 28.35
CA MET A 332 -34.92 2.46 27.75
C MET A 332 -34.38 1.47 26.71
N ASP A 333 -33.91 1.98 25.56
CA ASP A 333 -33.44 1.16 24.46
C ASP A 333 -32.48 1.95 23.54
N PRO A 334 -31.18 1.64 23.48
CA PRO A 334 -30.47 0.67 24.31
C PRO A 334 -30.09 1.21 25.71
N ALA A 335 -29.80 0.31 26.64
CA ALA A 335 -29.27 0.53 27.98
C ALA A 335 -27.96 -0.26 28.18
N ALA A 336 -27.08 0.24 29.04
CA ALA A 336 -25.92 -0.50 29.52
C ALA A 336 -26.37 -1.69 30.37
N PHE A 337 -25.57 -2.76 30.34
CA PHE A 337 -25.76 -3.93 31.20
C PHE A 337 -25.34 -3.62 32.65
N GLN A 338 -26.12 -2.79 33.33
CA GLN A 338 -25.94 -2.44 34.73
C GLN A 338 -27.19 -1.76 35.31
N ILE A 339 -27.65 -2.25 36.46
CA ILE A 339 -28.67 -1.64 37.31
C ILE A 339 -28.07 -1.40 38.69
N THR A 340 -27.91 -0.14 39.08
CA THR A 340 -27.32 0.22 40.39
C THR A 340 -28.40 0.78 41.32
N PRO A 341 -28.80 0.06 42.38
CA PRO A 341 -29.79 0.56 43.34
C PRO A 341 -29.27 1.74 44.16
N ALA A 342 -30.12 2.73 44.39
CA ALA A 342 -29.89 3.82 45.34
C ALA A 342 -30.74 3.60 46.61
N PRO A 343 -30.37 4.21 47.76
CA PRO A 343 -30.99 3.89 49.04
C PRO A 343 -32.44 4.33 49.15
N ASP A 344 -32.86 5.32 48.37
CA ASP A 344 -34.25 5.81 48.32
C ASP A 344 -35.19 4.94 47.46
N GLY A 345 -34.72 3.79 46.98
CA GLY A 345 -35.50 2.87 46.15
C GLY A 345 -35.56 3.24 44.67
N SER A 346 -34.86 4.29 44.24
CA SER A 346 -34.57 4.52 42.82
C SER A 346 -33.41 3.65 42.36
N VAL A 347 -33.23 3.52 41.03
CA VAL A 347 -32.04 2.88 40.45
C VAL A 347 -31.36 3.81 39.45
N LEU A 348 -30.06 3.63 39.27
CA LEU A 348 -29.29 4.28 38.22
C LEU A 348 -28.98 3.31 37.09
N VAL A 349 -29.17 3.77 35.86
CA VAL A 349 -28.85 3.03 34.63
C VAL A 349 -28.28 4.00 33.60
N ALA A 350 -27.19 3.60 32.93
CA ALA A 350 -26.69 4.31 31.76
C ALA A 350 -27.40 3.84 30.49
N GLY A 351 -27.74 4.73 29.57
CA GLY A 351 -28.37 4.35 28.32
C GLY A 351 -28.76 5.52 27.42
N ALA A 352 -29.48 5.22 26.35
CA ALA A 352 -29.90 6.20 25.36
C ALA A 352 -31.19 6.93 25.76
N GLN A 353 -31.25 8.22 25.45
CA GLN A 353 -32.48 9.01 25.57
C GLN A 353 -33.57 8.48 24.62
N GLU A 354 -33.22 8.18 23.37
CA GLU A 354 -34.11 7.64 22.35
C GLU A 354 -33.44 6.49 21.60
N SER A 355 -34.26 5.56 21.11
CA SER A 355 -33.78 4.45 20.29
C SER A 355 -33.48 4.94 18.88
N VAL A 356 -32.25 4.72 18.43
CA VAL A 356 -31.78 5.08 17.09
C VAL A 356 -31.19 3.83 16.44
N ALA A 357 -31.73 3.45 15.29
CA ALA A 357 -31.26 2.27 14.54
C ALA A 357 -29.81 2.46 14.05
N GLU A 358 -29.47 3.64 13.54
CA GLU A 358 -28.16 4.00 12.99
C GLU A 358 -27.80 5.45 13.33
N GLY A 359 -26.54 5.72 13.66
CA GLY A 359 -26.06 7.07 13.98
C GLY A 359 -25.95 7.32 15.48
N ASP A 360 -25.70 8.57 15.85
CA ASP A 360 -25.29 8.98 17.18
C ASP A 360 -26.36 8.65 18.26
N LEU A 361 -25.92 8.18 19.43
CA LEU A 361 -26.79 7.90 20.57
C LEU A 361 -26.59 8.99 21.63
N ASP A 362 -27.68 9.68 22.01
CA ASP A 362 -27.66 10.59 23.16
C ASP A 362 -27.59 9.79 24.47
N TRP A 363 -26.36 9.43 24.86
CA TRP A 363 -26.06 8.59 26.01
C TRP A 363 -26.01 9.40 27.30
N GLY A 364 -26.53 8.83 28.38
CA GLY A 364 -26.57 9.49 29.68
C GLY A 364 -26.79 8.52 30.82
N ILE A 365 -26.56 9.00 32.04
CA ILE A 365 -26.93 8.27 33.25
C ILE A 365 -28.28 8.81 33.72
N TYR A 366 -29.21 7.88 33.93
CA TYR A 366 -30.57 8.18 34.34
C TYR A 366 -30.86 7.59 35.69
N ARG A 367 -31.65 8.35 36.46
CA ARG A 367 -32.29 7.89 37.68
C ARG A 367 -33.71 7.45 37.35
N ILE A 368 -34.03 6.22 37.69
CA ILE A 368 -35.29 5.56 37.38
C ILE A 368 -36.03 5.34 38.70
N SER A 369 -37.29 5.79 38.75
CA SER A 369 -38.15 5.63 39.92
C SER A 369 -39.60 5.37 39.52
N GLU A 370 -40.34 4.71 40.39
CA GLU A 370 -41.80 4.59 40.25
C GLU A 370 -42.48 5.84 40.84
N ALA A 371 -43.36 6.49 40.07
CA ALA A 371 -44.21 7.57 40.53
C ALA A 371 -45.41 7.03 41.32
N GLY A 372 -46.09 7.89 42.08
CA GLY A 372 -47.23 7.50 42.91
C GLY A 372 -48.44 6.93 42.14
N ASP A 373 -48.48 7.05 40.82
CA ASP A 373 -49.48 6.44 39.93
C ASP A 373 -49.05 5.07 39.36
N GLY A 374 -47.89 4.56 39.77
CA GLY A 374 -47.29 3.31 39.28
C GLY A 374 -46.57 3.44 37.94
N SER A 375 -46.44 4.65 37.39
CA SER A 375 -45.66 4.87 36.17
C SER A 375 -44.16 4.94 36.46
N ILE A 376 -43.35 4.42 35.54
CA ILE A 376 -41.89 4.50 35.65
C ILE A 376 -41.39 5.80 35.04
N VAL A 377 -40.74 6.61 35.86
CA VAL A 377 -40.17 7.90 35.49
C VAL A 377 -38.67 7.75 35.32
N ARG A 378 -38.17 8.28 34.21
CA ARG A 378 -36.75 8.33 33.89
C ARG A 378 -36.27 9.78 33.91
N THR A 379 -35.35 10.10 34.82
CA THR A 379 -34.79 11.45 34.98
C THR A 379 -33.31 11.45 34.61
N ARG A 380 -32.91 12.25 33.61
CA ARG A 380 -31.50 12.38 33.24
C ARG A 380 -30.74 13.08 34.35
N VAL A 381 -29.67 12.47 34.84
CA VAL A 381 -28.80 13.07 35.86
C VAL A 381 -27.61 13.77 35.21
N ILE A 382 -26.96 13.09 34.26
CA ILE A 382 -25.82 13.62 33.53
C ILE A 382 -25.75 13.06 32.11
N ALA A 383 -25.24 13.87 31.17
CA ALA A 383 -24.88 13.43 29.83
C ALA A 383 -23.51 12.75 29.86
N VAL A 384 -23.37 11.61 29.17
CA VAL A 384 -22.08 10.96 28.98
C VAL A 384 -21.53 11.42 27.64
N GLU A 385 -20.30 11.93 27.62
CA GLU A 385 -19.67 12.34 26.37
C GLU A 385 -19.46 11.11 25.47
N PRO A 386 -19.77 11.19 24.16
CA PRO A 386 -19.55 10.09 23.24
C PRO A 386 -18.06 9.74 23.16
N ALA A 387 -17.75 8.46 22.95
CA ALA A 387 -16.39 8.06 22.64
C ALA A 387 -16.09 8.47 21.18
N PRO A 388 -14.90 9.01 20.88
CA PRO A 388 -14.55 9.30 19.50
C PRO A 388 -14.44 7.99 18.70
N ALA A 389 -14.93 8.00 17.47
CA ALA A 389 -14.79 6.89 16.55
C ALA A 389 -13.32 6.71 16.15
N ASP A 390 -12.84 5.47 16.14
CA ASP A 390 -11.51 5.12 15.67
C ASP A 390 -11.47 5.19 14.14
N VAL A 391 -10.51 5.95 13.61
CA VAL A 391 -10.28 6.04 12.17
C VAL A 391 -9.41 4.86 11.72
N TYR A 392 -9.95 4.04 10.82
CA TYR A 392 -9.27 2.88 10.23
C TYR A 392 -8.60 3.20 8.90
N GLY A 393 -9.14 4.17 8.16
CA GLY A 393 -8.67 4.52 6.81
C GLY A 393 -8.85 6.00 6.49
N LEU A 394 -7.95 6.53 5.66
CA LEU A 394 -7.92 7.95 5.33
C LEU A 394 -7.54 8.18 3.87
N SER A 395 -8.37 8.92 3.14
CA SER A 395 -8.03 9.44 1.81
C SER A 395 -8.32 10.93 1.69
N LEU A 396 -7.52 11.62 0.87
CA LEU A 396 -7.71 13.03 0.55
C LEU A 396 -7.43 13.23 -0.93
N GLY A 397 -8.40 13.77 -1.67
CA GLY A 397 -8.24 14.07 -3.09
C GLY A 397 -9.14 15.21 -3.52
N SER A 398 -8.57 16.19 -4.22
CA SER A 398 -9.32 17.32 -4.75
C SER A 398 -10.09 18.08 -3.66
N GLY A 399 -9.51 18.18 -2.44
CA GLY A 399 -10.18 18.82 -1.29
C GLY A 399 -11.39 18.06 -0.73
N VAL A 400 -11.53 16.76 -1.02
CA VAL A 400 -12.50 15.87 -0.36
C VAL A 400 -11.73 14.91 0.55
N LEU A 401 -11.94 15.05 1.86
CA LEU A 401 -11.44 14.13 2.87
C LEU A 401 -12.44 12.99 3.00
N THR A 402 -11.98 11.73 2.99
CA THR A 402 -12.80 10.57 3.33
C THR A 402 -12.16 9.78 4.47
N THR A 403 -12.93 9.48 5.52
CA THR A 403 -12.55 8.55 6.58
C THR A 403 -13.35 7.26 6.48
N ALA A 404 -12.74 6.15 6.86
CA ALA A 404 -13.42 4.94 7.28
C ALA A 404 -13.25 4.82 8.80
N ASP A 405 -14.34 4.79 9.54
CA ASP A 405 -14.31 4.81 11.01
C ASP A 405 -15.47 4.00 11.62
N ASN A 406 -15.36 3.58 12.89
CA ASN A 406 -16.38 2.79 13.60
C ASN A 406 -17.59 3.57 14.13
N SER A 407 -18.01 4.59 13.38
CA SER A 407 -19.22 5.36 13.67
C SER A 407 -20.48 4.76 13.04
N THR A 408 -21.63 5.35 13.37
CA THR A 408 -22.96 5.03 12.82
C THR A 408 -23.53 3.66 13.23
N ILE A 409 -22.84 2.58 12.90
CA ILE A 409 -23.23 1.19 13.16
C ILE A 409 -21.99 0.34 13.34
N TYR A 410 -22.06 -0.65 14.22
CA TYR A 410 -20.94 -1.55 14.48
C TYR A 410 -21.42 -2.96 14.81
N GLU A 411 -21.00 -3.89 13.98
CA GLU A 411 -21.22 -5.32 13.98
C GLU A 411 -19.89 -5.96 13.58
N GLY A 412 -19.05 -6.33 14.55
CA GLY A 412 -17.63 -6.65 14.30
C GLY A 412 -17.35 -7.76 13.26
N SER A 413 -18.34 -8.57 12.90
CA SER A 413 -18.23 -9.60 11.85
C SER A 413 -18.78 -9.21 10.47
N ALA A 414 -19.53 -8.10 10.37
CA ALA A 414 -20.26 -7.73 9.16
C ALA A 414 -20.07 -6.26 8.76
N ILE A 415 -20.23 -5.32 9.69
CA ILE A 415 -20.19 -3.88 9.44
C ILE A 415 -19.37 -3.23 10.55
N ILE A 416 -18.20 -2.70 10.23
CA ILE A 416 -17.28 -2.14 11.23
C ILE A 416 -17.38 -0.62 11.33
N GLY A 417 -18.38 -0.01 10.68
CA GLY A 417 -18.54 1.43 10.70
C GLY A 417 -19.12 2.05 9.43
N SER A 418 -18.71 3.28 9.13
CA SER A 418 -19.16 4.03 7.96
C SER A 418 -18.04 4.83 7.29
N TYR A 419 -18.20 5.06 6.00
CA TYR A 419 -17.42 6.03 5.26
C TYR A 419 -18.01 7.41 5.48
N ARG A 420 -17.16 8.41 5.72
CA ARG A 420 -17.57 9.81 5.87
C ARG A 420 -16.75 10.70 4.96
N SER A 421 -17.42 11.56 4.21
CA SER A 421 -16.75 12.54 3.35
C SER A 421 -16.94 13.96 3.88
N ALA A 422 -15.88 14.76 3.83
CA ALA A 422 -15.89 16.19 4.13
C ALA A 422 -15.27 16.99 2.98
N TRP A 423 -16.02 17.96 2.45
CA TRP A 423 -15.56 18.88 1.40
C TRP A 423 -14.91 20.08 2.05
N ILE A 424 -13.68 20.38 1.64
CA ILE A 424 -12.87 21.45 2.21
C ILE A 424 -12.83 22.59 1.19
N SER A 425 -13.20 23.79 1.62
CA SER A 425 -13.05 24.97 0.78
C SER A 425 -11.58 25.26 0.52
N SER A 426 -11.26 25.61 -0.72
CA SER A 426 -9.95 26.12 -1.09
C SER A 426 -9.84 27.62 -0.79
N GLY A 427 -8.65 28.10 -0.40
CA GLY A 427 -8.41 29.52 -0.08
C GLY A 427 -7.42 29.72 1.08
N THR A 428 -7.29 30.96 1.56
CA THR A 428 -6.37 31.33 2.66
C THR A 428 -6.85 30.92 4.05
N ALA A 429 -8.15 30.60 4.18
CA ALA A 429 -8.77 30.08 5.39
C ALA A 429 -9.69 28.90 5.01
N PRO A 430 -9.11 27.72 4.72
CA PRO A 430 -9.89 26.54 4.39
C PRO A 430 -10.79 26.15 5.56
N ARG A 431 -11.95 25.55 5.26
CA ARG A 431 -12.91 25.04 6.24
C ARG A 431 -13.74 23.93 5.63
N VAL A 432 -14.36 23.11 6.46
CA VAL A 432 -15.38 22.16 6.02
C VAL A 432 -16.61 22.93 5.52
N THR A 433 -17.02 22.70 4.28
CA THR A 433 -18.22 23.31 3.67
C THR A 433 -19.43 22.38 3.68
N ARG A 434 -19.17 21.06 3.68
CA ARG A 434 -20.16 20.00 3.70
C ARG A 434 -19.52 18.74 4.28
N SER A 435 -20.29 17.98 5.06
CA SER A 435 -19.93 16.62 5.46
C SER A 435 -21.11 15.67 5.23
N THR A 436 -20.83 14.40 5.02
CA THR A 436 -21.82 13.34 4.79
C THR A 436 -21.38 12.03 5.44
N VAL A 437 -22.38 11.21 5.77
CA VAL A 437 -22.19 9.77 5.96
C VAL A 437 -22.54 9.14 4.62
N ASP A 438 -21.58 8.42 4.06
CA ASP A 438 -21.64 7.84 2.73
C ASP A 438 -22.12 6.38 2.86
N GLY A 439 -21.29 5.39 2.54
CA GLY A 439 -21.63 3.98 2.71
C GLY A 439 -21.23 3.39 4.06
N LEU A 440 -21.54 2.11 4.24
CA LEU A 440 -21.09 1.28 5.36
C LEU A 440 -19.71 0.69 5.09
N VAL A 441 -18.88 0.60 6.13
CA VAL A 441 -17.60 -0.10 6.04
C VAL A 441 -17.85 -1.57 6.35
N LEU A 442 -17.85 -2.41 5.31
CA LEU A 442 -18.07 -3.84 5.46
C LEU A 442 -16.82 -4.53 6.01
N ALA A 443 -17.02 -5.41 6.98
CA ALA A 443 -15.98 -6.10 7.74
C ALA A 443 -15.22 -7.18 6.98
N HIS A 444 -15.50 -7.40 5.68
CA HIS A 444 -15.03 -8.55 4.91
C HIS A 444 -13.54 -8.87 5.13
N GLN A 445 -13.31 -9.82 6.05
CA GLN A 445 -12.10 -10.56 6.44
C GLN A 445 -10.85 -9.73 6.75
N ASP A 446 -10.45 -9.79 8.03
CA ASP A 446 -9.29 -9.16 8.69
C ASP A 446 -7.89 -9.53 8.12
N GLU A 447 -7.67 -9.46 6.81
CA GLU A 447 -6.32 -9.56 6.25
C GLU A 447 -6.13 -8.52 5.12
N GLU A 448 -6.09 -7.22 5.45
CA GLU A 448 -4.96 -6.47 4.90
C GLU A 448 -3.73 -7.05 5.63
N PRO A 449 -2.84 -7.78 4.94
CA PRO A 449 -1.82 -8.62 5.57
C PRO A 449 -0.77 -7.84 6.40
N SER A 450 -0.92 -6.54 6.52
CA SER A 450 0.03 -5.61 7.11
C SER A 450 -0.55 -4.66 8.17
N CYS A 451 -1.75 -4.93 8.72
CA CYS A 451 -2.18 -4.14 9.88
C CYS A 451 -1.18 -4.29 11.04
N PRO A 452 -0.78 -3.19 11.70
CA PRO A 452 0.05 -3.24 12.89
C PRO A 452 -0.58 -4.17 13.94
N VAL A 453 0.26 -4.91 14.66
CA VAL A 453 -0.11 -6.06 15.53
C VAL A 453 -1.11 -5.74 16.67
N ASP A 454 -1.39 -4.47 16.90
CA ASP A 454 -2.23 -3.93 17.98
C ASP A 454 -3.30 -2.92 17.52
N LYS A 455 -3.43 -2.69 16.21
CA LYS A 455 -4.68 -2.18 15.64
C LYS A 455 -5.60 -3.35 15.35
N SER A 456 -6.84 -3.30 15.86
CA SER A 456 -7.82 -4.31 15.47
C SER A 456 -8.16 -4.24 13.98
N ARG A 457 -8.04 -3.06 13.34
CA ARG A 457 -8.41 -2.82 11.92
C ARG A 457 -7.58 -1.71 11.25
N CYS A 458 -7.29 -1.87 9.96
CA CYS A 458 -6.68 -0.86 9.08
C CYS A 458 -7.24 -0.98 7.65
N ILE A 459 -7.45 0.15 6.97
CA ILE A 459 -8.01 0.20 5.61
C ILE A 459 -7.22 1.21 4.78
N HIS A 460 -6.42 0.74 3.83
CA HIS A 460 -5.66 1.62 2.96
C HIS A 460 -6.56 2.18 1.86
N MET A 461 -6.77 3.50 1.86
CA MET A 461 -7.70 4.17 0.97
C MET A 461 -7.01 5.07 -0.06
N PHE A 462 -7.59 5.12 -1.26
CA PHE A 462 -7.15 5.96 -2.37
C PHE A 462 -8.28 6.90 -2.77
N ALA A 463 -7.96 8.18 -2.99
CA ALA A 463 -8.86 9.08 -3.70
C ALA A 463 -8.58 9.02 -5.20
N ASP A 464 -9.64 8.96 -6.01
CA ASP A 464 -9.55 9.13 -7.47
C ASP A 464 -9.33 10.58 -7.88
N GLY A 465 -9.64 11.53 -6.99
CA GLY A 465 -9.62 12.96 -7.26
C GLY A 465 -10.80 13.45 -8.10
N ALA A 466 -11.83 12.65 -8.33
CA ALA A 466 -13.00 12.90 -9.16
C ALA A 466 -14.34 12.56 -8.46
N GLY A 467 -14.32 12.33 -7.14
CA GLY A 467 -15.51 12.14 -6.30
C GLY A 467 -15.76 10.71 -5.86
N HIS A 468 -14.74 9.85 -5.94
CA HIS A 468 -14.77 8.50 -5.40
C HIS A 468 -13.53 8.18 -4.56
N HIS A 469 -13.67 7.19 -3.70
CA HIS A 469 -12.55 6.56 -3.03
C HIS A 469 -12.57 5.04 -3.26
N GLY A 470 -11.39 4.46 -3.43
CA GLY A 470 -11.16 3.02 -3.44
C GLY A 470 -10.46 2.59 -2.16
N ARG A 471 -10.54 1.30 -1.84
CA ARG A 471 -9.69 0.65 -0.83
C ARG A 471 -8.78 -0.37 -1.52
N VAL A 472 -7.71 -0.81 -0.86
CA VAL A 472 -6.81 -1.84 -1.39
C VAL A 472 -7.60 -3.11 -1.73
N THR A 473 -8.40 -3.62 -0.80
CA THR A 473 -9.11 -4.89 -0.99
C THR A 473 -10.32 -4.82 -1.93
N SER A 474 -10.46 -5.84 -2.78
CA SER A 474 -11.66 -6.04 -3.61
C SER A 474 -12.94 -6.23 -2.79
N ASP A 475 -14.08 -6.18 -3.48
CA ASP A 475 -15.36 -6.60 -2.92
C ASP A 475 -15.49 -8.13 -2.81
N GLU A 476 -16.54 -8.59 -2.14
CA GLU A 476 -16.84 -10.01 -1.94
C GLU A 476 -17.12 -10.78 -3.25
N HIS A 477 -17.40 -10.06 -4.34
CA HIS A 477 -17.66 -10.61 -5.67
C HIS A 477 -16.39 -10.67 -6.54
N GLY A 478 -15.24 -10.27 -5.99
CA GLY A 478 -13.96 -10.24 -6.71
C GLY A 478 -13.86 -9.10 -7.74
N SER A 479 -14.58 -8.00 -7.51
CA SER A 479 -14.48 -6.75 -8.27
C SER A 479 -13.74 -5.70 -7.46
N THR A 480 -12.97 -4.84 -8.13
CA THR A 480 -12.45 -3.63 -7.49
C THR A 480 -13.51 -2.54 -7.65
N LEU A 481 -14.03 -2.03 -6.53
CA LEU A 481 -15.09 -1.03 -6.47
C LEU A 481 -14.54 0.32 -6.01
N LEU A 482 -14.99 1.40 -6.63
CA LEU A 482 -14.82 2.77 -6.14
C LEU A 482 -16.14 3.24 -5.53
N TYR A 483 -16.12 3.65 -4.27
CA TYR A 483 -17.27 4.15 -3.53
C TYR A 483 -17.48 5.64 -3.80
N SER A 484 -18.72 6.03 -4.11
CA SER A 484 -19.05 7.43 -4.35
C SER A 484 -19.03 8.26 -3.06
N ASN A 485 -18.26 9.36 -3.07
CA ASN A 485 -18.27 10.31 -1.97
C ASN A 485 -19.62 11.05 -1.93
N GLY A 486 -20.26 11.10 -0.76
CA GLY A 486 -21.51 11.81 -0.55
C GLY A 486 -22.79 11.04 -0.86
N ALA A 487 -22.67 9.75 -1.19
CA ALA A 487 -23.80 8.87 -1.47
C ALA A 487 -23.96 7.82 -0.37
N ARG A 488 -25.21 7.54 0.05
CA ARG A 488 -25.50 6.56 1.11
C ARG A 488 -25.43 5.08 0.69
N SER A 489 -24.87 4.82 -0.49
CA SER A 489 -24.84 3.51 -1.12
C SER A 489 -23.42 2.99 -1.17
N ASN A 490 -23.25 1.69 -0.95
CA ASN A 490 -22.00 0.96 -1.22
C ASN A 490 -21.86 0.68 -2.72
N ASP A 491 -22.15 1.67 -3.55
CA ASP A 491 -22.21 1.59 -5.00
C ASP A 491 -21.19 2.56 -5.62
N GLY A 492 -20.82 2.26 -6.86
CA GLY A 492 -20.02 3.13 -7.70
C GLY A 492 -19.36 2.34 -8.84
N PRO A 493 -18.42 2.99 -9.56
CA PRO A 493 -17.69 2.35 -10.65
C PRO A 493 -16.94 1.10 -10.17
N ALA A 494 -17.15 -0.03 -10.85
CA ALA A 494 -16.53 -1.30 -10.49
C ALA A 494 -15.92 -2.00 -11.72
N VAL A 495 -14.82 -2.70 -11.51
CA VAL A 495 -14.18 -3.53 -12.53
C VAL A 495 -14.07 -4.97 -12.02
N PRO A 496 -14.71 -5.95 -12.69
CA PRO A 496 -14.66 -7.35 -12.27
C PRO A 496 -13.30 -7.97 -12.63
N ILE A 497 -12.46 -8.18 -11.62
CA ILE A 497 -11.16 -8.86 -11.77
C ILE A 497 -11.35 -10.39 -11.72
N GLY A 498 -12.34 -10.84 -10.96
CA GLY A 498 -12.66 -12.26 -10.76
C GLY A 498 -11.83 -12.92 -9.65
N SER A 499 -11.27 -12.12 -8.73
CA SER A 499 -10.50 -12.59 -7.58
C SER A 499 -10.78 -11.72 -6.37
N THR A 500 -11.08 -12.33 -5.22
CA THR A 500 -11.24 -11.64 -3.93
C THR A 500 -9.90 -11.26 -3.29
N ARG A 501 -8.77 -11.61 -3.95
CA ARG A 501 -7.40 -11.25 -3.55
C ARG A 501 -6.84 -10.10 -4.39
N ALA A 502 -7.69 -9.45 -5.18
CA ALA A 502 -7.28 -8.35 -6.02
C ALA A 502 -7.05 -7.09 -5.18
N GLU A 503 -5.87 -6.49 -5.34
CA GLU A 503 -5.42 -5.34 -4.56
C GLU A 503 -5.29 -4.09 -5.44
N LEU A 504 -6.00 -3.02 -5.11
CA LEU A 504 -5.84 -1.71 -5.74
C LEU A 504 -4.49 -1.11 -5.32
N ALA A 505 -3.58 -0.95 -6.27
CA ALA A 505 -2.22 -0.46 -6.04
C ALA A 505 -2.07 1.05 -6.31
N ASP A 506 -2.79 1.58 -7.29
CA ASP A 506 -2.81 3.01 -7.59
C ASP A 506 -4.10 3.44 -8.31
N LEU A 507 -4.48 4.71 -8.16
CA LEU A 507 -5.74 5.27 -8.63
C LEU A 507 -5.59 6.76 -8.99
N SER A 508 -6.06 7.17 -10.17
CA SER A 508 -6.15 8.58 -10.56
C SER A 508 -7.22 8.78 -11.66
N GLY A 509 -8.23 9.58 -11.35
CA GLY A 509 -9.41 9.76 -12.20
C GLY A 509 -10.09 8.42 -12.50
N ARG A 510 -10.37 8.16 -13.77
CA ARG A 510 -11.01 6.90 -14.20
C ARG A 510 -10.09 5.68 -14.23
N TYR A 511 -8.78 5.84 -14.10
CA TYR A 511 -7.83 4.76 -14.30
C TYR A 511 -7.24 4.25 -12.98
N GLY A 512 -7.01 2.94 -12.91
CA GLY A 512 -6.35 2.31 -11.77
C GLY A 512 -5.41 1.17 -12.16
N ILE A 513 -4.61 0.75 -11.18
CA ILE A 513 -3.75 -0.43 -11.22
C ILE A 513 -4.26 -1.40 -10.16
N VAL A 514 -4.53 -2.64 -10.56
CA VAL A 514 -4.96 -3.71 -9.66
C VAL A 514 -3.99 -4.90 -9.77
N GLU A 515 -3.63 -5.50 -8.65
CA GLU A 515 -2.69 -6.62 -8.55
C GLU A 515 -3.42 -7.90 -8.09
N ASP A 516 -3.22 -9.01 -8.79
CA ASP A 516 -3.74 -10.35 -8.42
C ASP A 516 -2.85 -11.43 -9.06
N GLY A 517 -1.63 -11.58 -8.55
CA GLY A 517 -0.55 -12.41 -9.15
C GLY A 517 -0.05 -11.95 -10.53
N ALA A 518 -0.82 -11.12 -11.22
CA ALA A 518 -0.50 -10.33 -12.41
C ALA A 518 -1.01 -8.90 -12.17
N GLN A 519 -0.47 -7.95 -12.94
CA GLN A 519 -0.89 -6.56 -12.86
C GLN A 519 -1.93 -6.25 -13.95
N TYR A 520 -3.02 -5.62 -13.54
CA TYR A 520 -4.14 -5.21 -14.38
C TYR A 520 -4.20 -3.68 -14.45
N LEU A 521 -4.27 -3.15 -15.66
CA LEU A 521 -4.59 -1.74 -15.90
C LEU A 521 -6.07 -1.66 -16.20
N VAL A 522 -6.79 -0.87 -15.41
CA VAL A 522 -8.26 -0.85 -15.43
C VAL A 522 -8.78 0.55 -15.71
N ASP A 523 -9.97 0.59 -16.29
CA ASP A 523 -10.77 1.77 -16.54
C ASP A 523 -12.10 1.61 -15.80
N PHE A 524 -12.25 2.35 -14.70
CA PHE A 524 -13.44 2.29 -13.86
C PHE A 524 -14.66 2.93 -14.52
N HIS A 525 -14.47 3.93 -15.38
CA HIS A 525 -15.58 4.58 -16.07
C HIS A 525 -16.28 3.62 -17.04
N ASP A 526 -15.49 2.82 -17.78
CA ASP A 526 -16.00 1.84 -18.73
C ASP A 526 -16.22 0.44 -18.11
N GLY A 527 -15.82 0.24 -16.84
CA GLY A 527 -15.87 -1.07 -16.18
C GLY A 527 -14.95 -2.12 -16.83
N ALA A 528 -13.81 -1.70 -17.39
CA ALA A 528 -13.03 -2.50 -18.33
C ALA A 528 -11.58 -2.75 -17.88
N ILE A 529 -11.09 -3.97 -18.15
CA ILE A 529 -9.65 -4.28 -18.08
C ILE A 529 -9.00 -3.90 -19.40
N LEU A 530 -8.14 -2.88 -19.37
CA LEU A 530 -7.41 -2.42 -20.55
C LEU A 530 -6.25 -3.34 -20.91
N LYS A 531 -5.56 -3.87 -19.90
CA LYS A 531 -4.37 -4.70 -20.09
C LYS A 531 -4.06 -5.56 -18.87
N ARG A 532 -3.69 -6.82 -19.11
CA ARG A 532 -3.08 -7.73 -18.13
C ARG A 532 -1.59 -7.91 -18.47
N ARG A 533 -0.70 -7.84 -17.48
CA ARG A 533 0.75 -7.96 -17.65
C ARG A 533 1.45 -8.53 -16.42
N GLU A 534 2.74 -8.84 -16.56
CA GLU A 534 3.61 -9.17 -15.41
C GLU A 534 3.73 -7.96 -14.48
N HIS A 535 3.83 -8.22 -13.17
CA HIS A 535 3.99 -7.20 -12.15
C HIS A 535 5.27 -6.39 -12.36
N VAL A 536 5.13 -5.06 -12.35
CA VAL A 536 6.23 -4.10 -12.40
C VAL A 536 5.83 -2.87 -11.59
N ALA A 537 6.79 -2.17 -10.99
CA ALA A 537 6.51 -0.88 -10.36
C ALA A 537 5.84 0.06 -11.36
N ALA A 538 4.66 0.58 -11.00
CA ALA A 538 3.85 1.41 -11.87
C ALA A 538 3.01 2.40 -11.07
N ALA A 539 2.67 3.51 -11.70
CA ALA A 539 1.84 4.57 -11.14
C ALA A 539 1.02 5.24 -12.24
N ILE A 540 -0.15 5.79 -11.90
CA ILE A 540 -1.07 6.46 -12.82
C ILE A 540 -1.30 7.90 -12.38
N TRP A 541 -1.23 8.81 -13.34
CA TRP A 541 -1.64 10.21 -13.19
C TRP A 541 -2.51 10.61 -14.39
N GLY A 542 -3.83 10.63 -14.18
CA GLY A 542 -4.82 10.72 -15.26
C GLY A 542 -4.56 9.67 -16.35
N SER A 543 -4.53 10.10 -17.61
CA SER A 543 -4.27 9.22 -18.76
C SER A 543 -2.81 8.79 -18.93
N THR A 544 -1.91 9.09 -17.98
CA THR A 544 -0.49 8.73 -18.07
C THR A 544 -0.14 7.61 -17.11
N LEU A 545 0.23 6.44 -17.66
CA LEU A 545 0.84 5.34 -16.94
C LEU A 545 2.36 5.49 -16.92
N TRP A 546 2.95 5.55 -15.74
CA TRP A 546 4.38 5.38 -15.52
C TRP A 546 4.65 3.94 -15.13
N SER A 547 5.68 3.33 -15.71
CA SER A 547 5.97 1.92 -15.50
C SER A 547 7.46 1.65 -15.63
N SER A 548 8.01 0.83 -14.75
CA SER A 548 9.31 0.20 -14.98
C SER A 548 9.24 -0.68 -16.23
N THR A 549 10.31 -0.71 -17.03
CA THR A 549 10.42 -1.58 -18.20
C THR A 549 10.85 -3.01 -17.85
N ALA A 550 11.21 -3.26 -16.59
CA ALA A 550 11.62 -4.56 -16.08
C ALA A 550 11.04 -4.80 -14.67
N PRO A 551 10.69 -6.05 -14.31
CA PRO A 551 10.25 -6.39 -12.96
C PRO A 551 11.42 -6.38 -11.98
N ALA A 552 11.19 -5.92 -10.75
CA ALA A 552 12.18 -5.95 -9.66
C ALA A 552 12.27 -7.38 -9.08
N ASN A 553 12.96 -8.27 -9.80
CA ASN A 553 13.13 -9.66 -9.40
C ASN A 553 14.55 -10.18 -9.72
N PHE A 554 14.90 -11.32 -9.10
CA PHE A 554 16.21 -11.95 -9.26
C PHE A 554 16.58 -12.22 -10.73
N ALA A 555 15.60 -12.60 -11.56
CA ALA A 555 15.85 -12.86 -12.99
C ALA A 555 16.29 -11.61 -13.75
N SER A 556 15.66 -10.47 -13.48
CA SER A 556 16.00 -9.19 -14.12
C SER A 556 17.35 -8.65 -13.64
N GLU A 557 17.62 -8.75 -12.34
CA GLU A 557 18.91 -8.34 -11.77
C GLU A 557 20.07 -9.21 -12.28
N SER A 558 19.90 -10.54 -12.29
CA SER A 558 20.93 -11.46 -12.80
C SER A 558 21.15 -11.36 -14.31
N ALA A 559 20.14 -10.92 -15.07
CA ALA A 559 20.27 -10.58 -16.48
C ALA A 559 20.95 -9.22 -16.74
N GLY A 560 21.26 -8.45 -15.69
CA GLY A 560 21.90 -7.14 -15.79
C GLY A 560 20.98 -6.07 -16.41
N LEU A 561 19.66 -6.23 -16.27
CA LEU A 561 18.70 -5.20 -16.68
C LEU A 561 18.86 -3.97 -15.78
N THR A 562 18.68 -2.78 -16.36
CA THR A 562 18.75 -1.51 -15.64
C THR A 562 17.37 -0.90 -15.46
N GLY A 563 17.18 -0.14 -14.39
CA GLY A 563 15.96 0.60 -14.12
C GLY A 563 15.72 1.69 -15.16
N VAL A 564 14.80 1.42 -16.08
CA VAL A 564 14.24 2.41 -16.99
C VAL A 564 12.77 2.55 -16.66
N ILE A 565 12.34 3.79 -16.42
CA ILE A 565 10.94 4.14 -16.21
C ILE A 565 10.42 4.77 -17.50
N GLN A 566 9.26 4.32 -17.95
CA GLN A 566 8.63 4.77 -19.18
C GLN A 566 7.20 5.26 -18.90
N ALA A 567 6.86 6.42 -19.46
CA ALA A 567 5.50 6.95 -19.50
C ALA A 567 4.80 6.52 -20.78
N THR A 568 3.59 5.99 -20.66
CA THR A 568 2.69 5.65 -21.77
C THR A 568 1.32 6.26 -21.56
N ARG A 569 0.65 6.70 -22.62
CA ARG A 569 -0.73 7.17 -22.55
C ARG A 569 -1.69 5.98 -22.52
N LEU A 570 -2.74 6.09 -21.72
CA LEU A 570 -3.89 5.19 -21.70
C LEU A 570 -5.03 5.76 -22.55
N PRO A 571 -5.85 4.91 -23.20
CA PRO A 571 -5.67 3.46 -23.34
C PRO A 571 -4.75 3.08 -24.52
N ASP A 572 -4.31 4.03 -25.34
CA ASP A 572 -3.66 3.79 -26.65
C ASP A 572 -2.23 3.19 -26.57
N GLY A 573 -1.59 3.23 -25.40
CA GLY A 573 -0.24 2.70 -25.15
C GLY A 573 0.89 3.54 -25.76
N ALA A 574 0.61 4.77 -26.22
CA ALA A 574 1.60 5.62 -26.87
C ALA A 574 2.67 6.05 -25.87
N VAL A 575 3.94 5.77 -26.19
CA VAL A 575 5.08 6.20 -25.35
C VAL A 575 5.20 7.72 -25.39
N LEU A 576 5.25 8.34 -24.21
CA LEU A 576 5.35 9.79 -24.04
C LEU A 576 6.78 10.23 -23.75
N GLU A 577 7.44 9.56 -22.82
CA GLU A 577 8.82 9.81 -22.40
C GLU A 577 9.40 8.62 -21.62
N SER A 578 10.71 8.62 -21.41
CA SER A 578 11.41 7.62 -20.60
C SER A 578 12.67 8.21 -19.98
N PHE A 579 13.08 7.71 -18.82
CA PHE A 579 14.34 8.04 -18.18
C PHE A 579 14.94 6.82 -17.45
N ALA A 580 16.26 6.82 -17.28
CA ALA A 580 16.95 5.81 -16.49
C ALA A 580 17.04 6.26 -15.02
N THR A 581 16.86 5.34 -14.08
CA THR A 581 17.08 5.59 -12.66
C THR A 581 18.55 5.93 -12.41
N ARG A 582 18.82 6.81 -11.45
CA ARG A 582 20.16 7.38 -11.22
C ARG A 582 21.26 6.33 -10.98
N ASN A 583 20.92 5.24 -10.30
CA ASN A 583 21.85 4.15 -9.98
C ASN A 583 21.60 2.89 -10.84
N GLY A 584 20.72 2.98 -11.85
CA GLY A 584 20.32 1.83 -12.67
C GLY A 584 19.53 0.76 -11.92
N CYS A 585 19.13 0.99 -10.67
CA CYS A 585 18.30 0.05 -9.91
C CYS A 585 16.89 -0.03 -10.49
N ILE A 586 16.34 -1.25 -10.53
CA ILE A 586 14.99 -1.51 -11.02
C ILE A 586 14.00 -1.12 -9.92
N PRO A 587 13.07 -0.18 -10.17
CA PRO A 587 12.07 0.21 -9.17
C PRO A 587 11.17 -0.97 -8.77
N SER A 588 10.90 -1.07 -7.47
CA SER A 588 9.84 -1.93 -6.89
C SER A 588 8.57 -1.12 -6.60
N GLU A 589 8.70 0.18 -6.35
CA GLU A 589 7.59 1.08 -6.10
C GLU A 589 7.72 2.34 -6.95
N LEU A 590 6.57 2.92 -7.31
CA LEU A 590 6.50 4.11 -8.15
C LEU A 590 5.31 4.97 -7.72
N GLN A 591 5.50 6.29 -7.73
CA GLN A 591 4.41 7.26 -7.57
C GLN A 591 4.60 8.37 -8.60
N ALA A 592 3.49 8.91 -9.11
CA ALA A 592 3.53 9.99 -10.10
C ALA A 592 2.45 11.04 -9.83
N VAL A 593 2.85 12.30 -9.75
CA VAL A 593 1.94 13.44 -9.59
C VAL A 593 2.43 14.59 -10.46
N GLY A 594 1.69 14.92 -11.51
CA GLY A 594 1.98 16.05 -12.38
C GLY A 594 3.42 16.04 -12.93
N ARG A 595 4.23 16.99 -12.45
CA ARG A 595 5.64 17.19 -12.85
C ARG A 595 6.59 16.12 -12.30
N TRP A 596 6.20 15.39 -11.28
CA TRP A 596 7.09 14.63 -10.42
C TRP A 596 6.85 13.12 -10.54
N VAL A 597 7.94 12.35 -10.59
CA VAL A 597 7.92 10.88 -10.57
C VAL A 597 8.90 10.40 -9.50
N TYR A 598 8.37 9.74 -8.48
CA TYR A 598 9.10 9.18 -7.34
C TYR A 598 9.23 7.67 -7.49
N TRP A 599 10.35 7.09 -7.04
CA TRP A 599 10.53 5.65 -7.03
C TRP A 599 11.35 5.18 -5.83
N VAL A 600 11.10 3.94 -5.42
CA VAL A 600 11.93 3.16 -4.50
C VAL A 600 12.38 1.88 -5.19
N CYS A 601 13.62 1.50 -4.93
CA CYS A 601 14.21 0.23 -5.34
C CYS A 601 14.42 -0.61 -4.07
N LYS A 602 13.62 -1.65 -3.88
CA LYS A 602 13.86 -2.71 -2.90
C LYS A 602 14.56 -3.89 -3.59
N HIS A 603 15.52 -4.50 -2.90
CA HIS A 603 16.10 -5.78 -3.30
C HIS A 603 15.01 -6.85 -3.26
N PHE A 604 15.14 -7.94 -4.02
CA PHE A 604 14.15 -9.03 -4.01
C PHE A 604 13.99 -9.73 -2.64
N LEU A 605 14.87 -9.43 -1.67
CA LEU A 605 14.79 -9.88 -0.27
C LEU A 605 14.22 -8.79 0.67
N GLY A 606 13.70 -7.68 0.15
CA GLY A 606 13.01 -6.62 0.90
C GLY A 606 13.84 -5.36 1.21
N GLY A 607 15.17 -5.45 1.31
CA GLY A 607 16.00 -4.30 1.72
C GLY A 607 16.06 -3.16 0.71
N ILE A 608 15.96 -1.91 1.16
CA ILE A 608 16.05 -0.71 0.31
C ILE A 608 17.45 -0.56 -0.30
N VAL A 609 17.52 -0.47 -1.62
CA VAL A 609 18.75 -0.26 -2.42
C VAL A 609 18.91 1.20 -2.82
N GLY A 610 17.80 1.93 -2.91
CA GLY A 610 17.81 3.38 -3.11
C GLY A 610 16.45 3.93 -3.54
N ALA A 611 16.31 5.25 -3.47
CA ALA A 611 15.12 5.95 -3.94
C ALA A 611 15.51 7.22 -4.68
N GLY A 612 14.59 7.77 -5.46
CA GLY A 612 14.82 9.01 -6.16
C GLY A 612 13.56 9.72 -6.63
N ILE A 613 13.77 10.96 -7.03
CA ILE A 613 12.74 11.82 -7.60
C ILE A 613 13.21 12.39 -8.94
N TYR A 614 12.32 12.34 -9.93
CA TYR A 614 12.53 12.83 -11.28
C TYR A 614 11.67 14.06 -11.54
N ASP A 615 12.32 15.12 -12.02
CA ASP A 615 11.68 16.33 -12.51
C ASP A 615 11.47 16.25 -14.02
N ARG A 616 10.22 16.13 -14.44
CA ARG A 616 9.86 16.06 -15.87
C ARG A 616 10.13 17.36 -16.62
N ALA A 617 10.17 18.50 -15.96
CA ALA A 617 10.40 19.79 -16.60
C ALA A 617 11.88 19.98 -16.93
N THR A 618 12.76 19.70 -15.96
CA THR A 618 14.22 19.86 -16.13
C THR A 618 14.93 18.61 -16.63
N LYS A 619 14.24 17.46 -16.66
CA LYS A 619 14.77 16.14 -17.02
C LYS A 619 15.91 15.69 -16.10
N ARG A 620 15.86 16.08 -14.82
CA ARG A 620 16.88 15.76 -13.81
C ARG A 620 16.36 14.80 -12.74
N THR A 621 17.28 14.04 -12.15
CA THR A 621 17.02 13.10 -11.06
C THR A 621 17.91 13.38 -9.85
N VAL A 622 17.35 13.34 -8.64
CA VAL A 622 18.10 13.39 -7.36
C VAL A 622 17.70 12.21 -6.46
N THR A 623 18.46 11.95 -5.39
CA THR A 623 18.04 10.96 -4.38
C THR A 623 16.75 11.41 -3.70
N ALA A 624 16.04 10.51 -3.02
CA ALA A 624 14.83 10.81 -2.24
C ALA A 624 14.83 9.99 -0.94
N PRO A 625 14.02 10.36 0.07
CA PRO A 625 13.70 9.43 1.16
C PRO A 625 13.02 8.17 0.59
N ALA A 626 13.16 7.05 1.27
CA ALA A 626 12.80 5.73 0.72
C ALA A 626 11.77 4.96 1.56
N ASP A 627 11.47 5.45 2.76
CA ASP A 627 10.67 4.75 3.75
C ASP A 627 9.48 5.62 4.17
N GLU A 628 8.30 5.03 4.20
CA GLU A 628 7.03 5.70 4.49
C GLU A 628 6.79 7.04 3.75
N VAL A 629 6.93 7.06 2.42
CA VAL A 629 6.89 8.31 1.62
C VAL A 629 5.68 8.37 0.69
N LEU A 630 4.96 9.49 0.74
CA LEU A 630 3.95 9.85 -0.26
C LEU A 630 4.33 11.10 -1.05
N LEU A 631 4.11 11.03 -2.37
CA LEU A 631 4.29 12.13 -3.31
C LEU A 631 2.98 12.92 -3.46
N GLY A 632 3.03 14.21 -3.15
CA GLY A 632 1.98 15.17 -3.48
C GLY A 632 2.39 16.09 -4.64
N ASP A 633 1.54 17.08 -4.94
CA ASP A 633 1.82 18.04 -6.01
C ASP A 633 2.89 19.06 -5.59
N GLY A 634 4.16 18.72 -5.84
CA GLY A 634 5.30 19.59 -5.56
C GLY A 634 6.02 19.31 -4.25
N TYR A 635 5.70 18.23 -3.55
CA TYR A 635 6.33 17.88 -2.27
C TYR A 635 6.34 16.38 -2.04
N LEU A 636 7.25 15.93 -1.17
CA LEU A 636 7.20 14.60 -0.55
C LEU A 636 6.83 14.77 0.92
N VAL A 637 6.07 13.84 1.46
CA VAL A 637 5.93 13.68 2.92
C VAL A 637 6.43 12.31 3.29
N GLU A 638 7.28 12.25 4.29
CA GLU A 638 7.77 11.01 4.88
C GLU A 638 7.42 10.95 6.37
N GLN A 639 7.13 9.76 6.89
CA GLN A 639 7.06 9.53 8.33
C GLN A 639 8.46 9.22 8.86
N VAL A 640 8.93 10.02 9.80
CA VAL A 640 10.25 9.82 10.44
C VAL A 640 10.03 9.41 11.89
N THR A 641 10.52 8.24 12.28
CA THR A 641 10.44 7.71 13.65
C THR A 641 10.89 8.75 14.67
N ASN A 642 10.12 8.91 15.75
CA ASN A 642 10.29 9.90 16.83
C ASN A 642 10.21 11.38 16.42
N THR A 643 10.10 11.70 15.13
CA THR A 643 9.96 13.08 14.64
C THR A 643 8.53 13.37 14.21
N GLY A 644 7.87 12.42 13.54
CA GLY A 644 6.54 12.55 12.95
C GLY A 644 6.59 12.80 11.44
N LEU A 645 5.60 13.53 10.90
CA LEU A 645 5.50 13.76 9.45
C LEU A 645 6.41 14.90 9.01
N ARG A 646 7.38 14.63 8.13
CA ARG A 646 8.27 15.62 7.54
C ARG A 646 7.92 15.84 6.07
N LEU A 647 7.66 17.11 5.72
CA LEU A 647 7.49 17.54 4.34
C LEU A 647 8.83 18.00 3.76
N ILE A 648 9.11 17.59 2.52
CA ILE A 648 10.22 18.06 1.68
C ILE A 648 9.63 18.78 0.46
N ASP A 649 10.07 20.00 0.24
CA ASP A 649 9.54 20.86 -0.80
C ASP A 649 10.31 20.73 -2.13
N LEU A 650 9.60 20.44 -3.23
CA LEU A 650 10.13 20.30 -4.59
C LEU A 650 9.86 21.51 -5.50
N HIS A 651 9.05 22.51 -5.11
CA HIS A 651 8.52 23.52 -6.07
C HIS A 651 9.61 24.32 -6.78
N ASN A 652 10.71 24.61 -6.08
CA ASN A 652 11.85 25.36 -6.62
C ASN A 652 12.76 24.53 -7.54
N GLY A 653 12.40 23.28 -7.83
CA GLY A 653 13.21 22.38 -8.64
C GLY A 653 14.24 21.61 -7.81
N LEU A 654 14.95 20.71 -8.49
CA LEU A 654 15.89 19.80 -7.83
C LEU A 654 17.31 20.42 -7.69
N PRO A 655 18.00 20.19 -6.57
CA PRO A 655 19.29 20.81 -6.28
C PRO A 655 20.41 20.23 -7.16
N ALA A 656 21.44 21.05 -7.42
CA ALA A 656 22.57 20.65 -8.25
C ALA A 656 23.46 19.58 -7.58
N SER A 657 23.44 19.47 -6.25
CA SER A 657 24.15 18.44 -5.49
C SER A 657 23.70 17.02 -5.83
N GLY A 658 22.44 16.88 -6.25
CA GLY A 658 21.84 15.59 -6.48
C GLY A 658 21.29 14.88 -5.24
N SER A 659 21.22 15.56 -4.09
CA SER A 659 20.70 15.04 -2.83
C SER A 659 19.39 15.73 -2.43
N TYR A 660 18.36 14.98 -2.02
CA TYR A 660 17.15 15.60 -1.45
C TYR A 660 17.40 16.32 -0.12
N ALA A 661 18.46 15.98 0.60
CA ALA A 661 18.76 16.58 1.91
C ALA A 661 19.02 18.10 1.82
N ASP A 662 19.32 18.62 0.62
CA ASP A 662 19.53 20.05 0.37
C ASP A 662 18.23 20.78 0.00
N LEU A 663 17.11 20.08 -0.07
CA LEU A 663 15.79 20.68 -0.30
C LEU A 663 15.22 21.24 1.02
N PRO A 664 14.41 22.32 0.96
CA PRO A 664 13.70 22.80 2.13
C PRO A 664 12.82 21.71 2.72
N SER A 665 12.88 21.51 4.04
CA SER A 665 12.01 20.56 4.74
C SER A 665 11.49 21.14 6.06
N ARG A 666 10.36 20.62 6.53
CA ARG A 666 9.74 21.00 7.81
C ARG A 666 8.86 19.88 8.36
N VAL A 667 8.70 19.84 9.68
CA VAL A 667 7.76 18.93 10.34
C VAL A 667 6.34 19.50 10.24
N LEU A 668 5.38 18.67 9.84
CA LEU A 668 3.94 18.99 9.76
C LEU A 668 3.20 18.58 11.02
N ALA A 669 3.53 17.41 11.55
CA ALA A 669 2.94 16.82 12.74
C ALA A 669 4.05 16.13 13.54
N SER A 670 4.07 16.34 14.85
CA SER A 670 5.03 15.68 15.73
C SER A 670 4.64 14.23 16.02
N ALA A 671 5.61 13.39 16.38
CA ALA A 671 5.32 12.01 16.80
C ALA A 671 4.33 11.95 17.98
N ALA A 672 4.36 12.92 18.90
CA ALA A 672 3.41 12.98 20.01
C ALA A 672 1.96 13.22 19.58
N GLN A 673 1.74 13.96 18.47
CA GLN A 673 0.40 14.18 17.93
C GLN A 673 -0.15 12.93 17.24
N LEU A 674 0.71 12.21 16.53
CA LEU A 674 0.37 10.96 15.83
C LEU A 674 0.20 9.77 16.79
N GLY A 675 0.74 9.89 18.01
CA GLY A 675 0.65 8.86 19.05
C GLY A 675 1.80 7.87 19.04
N PHE A 676 1.63 6.78 19.78
CA PHE A 676 2.64 5.75 20.03
C PHE A 676 3.30 5.24 18.73
N TRP A 677 2.55 5.12 17.65
CA TRP A 677 2.98 4.56 16.36
C TRP A 677 4.06 5.37 15.65
N ALA A 678 4.06 6.70 15.80
CA ALA A 678 5.12 7.53 15.24
C ALA A 678 6.42 7.48 16.06
N MET A 679 6.41 6.79 17.20
CA MET A 679 7.58 6.53 18.05
C MET A 679 8.20 5.14 17.77
N GLU A 680 7.50 4.26 17.05
CA GLU A 680 8.01 2.96 16.56
C GLU A 680 8.13 2.95 15.02
N ASP A 681 8.82 1.95 14.47
CA ASP A 681 8.99 1.75 13.03
C ASP A 681 7.73 1.13 12.42
N ASP A 682 6.66 1.92 12.29
CA ASP A 682 5.38 1.52 11.69
C ASP A 682 5.47 1.62 10.16
N GLN A 683 5.61 0.47 9.49
CA GLN A 683 5.80 0.38 8.03
C GLN A 683 4.49 0.43 7.21
N ASP A 684 3.34 0.71 7.84
CA ASP A 684 2.02 0.64 7.18
C ASP A 684 1.05 1.77 7.58
N ALA A 685 1.57 2.90 8.07
CA ALA A 685 0.77 4.06 8.50
C ALA A 685 0.19 4.89 7.32
N GLN A 686 0.76 4.76 6.12
CA GLN A 686 0.32 5.48 4.93
C GLN A 686 -1.11 5.13 4.54
N ARG A 687 -1.94 6.16 4.31
CA ARG A 687 -3.35 6.06 3.86
C ARG A 687 -4.29 5.40 4.87
N THR A 688 -3.80 5.12 6.08
CA THR A 688 -4.59 4.67 7.23
C THR A 688 -4.66 5.79 8.27
N ASN A 689 -3.49 6.30 8.71
CA ASN A 689 -3.37 7.36 9.70
C ASN A 689 -3.01 8.72 9.11
N TRP A 690 -2.36 8.75 7.94
CA TRP A 690 -2.04 9.99 7.26
C TRP A 690 -1.98 9.79 5.74
N THR A 691 -2.23 10.86 4.99
CA THR A 691 -2.26 10.81 3.52
C THR A 691 -1.96 12.20 2.93
N VAL A 692 -1.69 12.25 1.62
CA VAL A 692 -1.45 13.49 0.89
C VAL A 692 -2.49 13.68 -0.19
N ASP A 693 -2.92 14.92 -0.42
CA ASP A 693 -3.73 15.24 -1.58
C ASP A 693 -2.83 15.29 -2.83
N ARG A 694 -3.04 14.34 -3.73
CA ARG A 694 -2.31 14.31 -5.01
C ARG A 694 -2.88 15.29 -6.02
N PHE A 695 -4.08 15.82 -5.76
CA PHE A 695 -4.82 16.74 -6.60
C PHE A 695 -5.00 18.12 -5.93
N GLY A 696 -4.14 18.46 -4.97
CA GLY A 696 -4.29 19.67 -4.15
C GLY A 696 -3.31 19.73 -2.98
N GLY A 697 -3.05 20.90 -2.41
CA GLY A 697 -1.87 21.15 -1.55
C GLY A 697 -2.03 20.87 -0.05
N GLY A 698 -2.61 19.74 0.35
CA GLY A 698 -2.85 19.39 1.75
C GLY A 698 -2.27 18.04 2.17
N VAL A 699 -1.97 17.91 3.46
CA VAL A 699 -1.64 16.64 4.11
C VAL A 699 -2.65 16.41 5.23
N ALA A 700 -3.27 15.24 5.25
CA ALA A 700 -4.19 14.88 6.33
C ALA A 700 -3.53 13.87 7.27
N TYR A 701 -3.72 14.02 8.58
CA TYR A 701 -3.32 13.02 9.57
C TYR A 701 -4.32 12.92 10.71
N VAL A 702 -4.39 11.76 11.34
CA VAL A 702 -5.22 11.48 12.53
C VAL A 702 -4.37 11.69 13.79
N ASP A 703 -4.91 12.40 14.78
CA ASP A 703 -4.25 12.58 16.08
C ASP A 703 -4.68 11.54 17.12
N THR A 704 -4.08 11.58 18.31
CA THR A 704 -4.42 10.68 19.43
C THR A 704 -5.85 10.81 19.97
N GLN A 705 -6.60 11.84 19.53
CA GLN A 705 -8.01 12.06 19.86
C GLN A 705 -8.93 11.69 18.69
N GLN A 706 -8.40 10.99 17.67
CA GLN A 706 -9.10 10.61 16.44
C GLN A 706 -9.60 11.80 15.60
N ARG A 707 -9.05 13.01 15.83
CA ARG A 707 -9.36 14.19 15.00
C ARG A 707 -8.50 14.15 13.76
N VAL A 708 -9.07 14.57 12.63
CA VAL A 708 -8.34 14.64 11.38
C VAL A 708 -7.86 16.06 11.12
N HIS A 709 -6.55 16.24 11.07
CA HIS A 709 -5.87 17.49 10.78
C HIS A 709 -5.51 17.57 9.31
N ILE A 710 -6.07 18.53 8.57
CA ILE A 710 -5.65 18.87 7.20
C ILE A 710 -4.72 20.08 7.26
N VAL A 711 -3.42 19.82 7.09
CA VAL A 711 -2.35 20.81 7.18
C VAL A 711 -1.99 21.32 5.78
N PRO A 712 -1.96 22.65 5.56
CA PRO A 712 -1.44 23.22 4.33
C PRO A 712 0.04 22.86 4.14
N THR A 713 0.42 22.52 2.91
CA THR A 713 1.81 22.19 2.58
C THR A 713 2.71 23.43 2.56
N GLY A 714 2.13 24.63 2.36
CA GLY A 714 2.89 25.87 2.13
C GLY A 714 3.55 25.92 0.74
N THR A 715 3.61 24.78 0.05
CA THR A 715 4.14 24.61 -1.29
C THR A 715 3.08 24.98 -2.34
N PRO A 716 3.39 25.84 -3.32
CA PRO A 716 2.47 26.13 -4.41
C PRO A 716 2.19 24.88 -5.25
N ALA A 717 0.91 24.49 -5.32
CA ALA A 717 0.45 23.49 -6.29
C ALA A 717 0.68 23.98 -7.72
N ALA A 718 0.81 23.04 -8.66
CA ALA A 718 0.96 23.32 -10.07
C ALA A 718 -0.27 24.06 -10.64
N ASP A 719 -0.09 24.65 -11.83
CA ASP A 719 -1.20 25.25 -12.57
C ASP A 719 -2.30 24.21 -12.84
N LEU A 720 -3.56 24.67 -12.83
CA LEU A 720 -4.70 23.82 -13.13
C LEU A 720 -4.58 23.25 -14.56
N ALA A 721 -4.62 21.93 -14.68
CA ALA A 721 -4.47 21.21 -15.94
C ALA A 721 -5.54 20.14 -16.10
N VAL A 722 -5.82 19.76 -17.35
CA VAL A 722 -6.57 18.54 -17.68
C VAL A 722 -5.59 17.37 -17.72
N ILE A 723 -5.78 16.38 -16.84
CA ILE A 723 -4.93 15.18 -16.73
C ILE A 723 -5.49 14.02 -17.56
N ASP A 724 -6.79 14.04 -17.83
CA ASP A 724 -7.48 13.14 -18.73
C ASP A 724 -8.75 13.82 -19.29
N ALA A 725 -9.18 13.41 -20.47
CA ALA A 725 -10.43 13.88 -21.06
C ALA A 725 -11.02 12.86 -22.02
N GLU A 726 -12.33 12.68 -21.91
CA GLU A 726 -13.15 11.98 -22.89
C GLU A 726 -14.17 12.97 -23.46
N VAL A 727 -14.11 13.21 -24.77
CA VAL A 727 -14.98 14.20 -25.41
C VAL A 727 -15.56 13.63 -26.69
N GLY A 728 -16.89 13.66 -26.78
CA GLY A 728 -17.64 13.18 -27.93
C GLY A 728 -17.23 13.88 -29.23
N ALA A 729 -17.13 13.09 -30.30
CA ALA A 729 -16.87 13.60 -31.66
C ALA A 729 -18.14 13.94 -32.44
N LYS A 730 -19.32 13.47 -31.98
CA LYS A 730 -20.60 13.66 -32.64
C LYS A 730 -21.36 14.80 -31.99
N ALA A 731 -22.07 15.59 -32.79
CA ALA A 731 -22.85 16.72 -32.27
C ALA A 731 -24.09 16.21 -31.49
N VAL A 732 -24.79 15.22 -32.01
CA VAL A 732 -25.99 14.66 -31.36
C VAL A 732 -25.62 13.97 -30.05
N ASN A 733 -26.31 14.33 -28.96
CA ASN A 733 -26.06 13.83 -27.60
C ASN A 733 -24.57 13.93 -27.21
N TRP A 734 -23.95 15.07 -27.55
CA TRP A 734 -22.56 15.31 -27.24
C TRP A 734 -22.32 15.31 -25.73
N THR A 735 -21.27 14.63 -25.30
CA THR A 735 -20.80 14.56 -23.92
C THR A 735 -19.34 14.99 -23.87
N GLY A 736 -18.93 15.58 -22.75
CA GLY A 736 -17.53 15.85 -22.46
C GLY A 736 -17.27 15.70 -20.97
N SER A 737 -16.22 14.96 -20.65
CA SER A 737 -15.72 14.74 -19.29
C SER A 737 -14.23 15.12 -19.26
N TRP A 738 -13.83 15.97 -18.32
CA TRP A 738 -12.46 16.42 -18.13
C TRP A 738 -12.05 16.22 -16.67
N TRP A 739 -11.06 15.35 -16.45
CA TRP A 739 -10.42 15.16 -15.16
C TRP A 739 -9.33 16.21 -14.98
N LEU A 740 -9.35 16.89 -13.84
CA LEU A 740 -8.48 18.01 -13.53
C LEU A 740 -7.37 17.60 -12.57
N SER A 741 -6.24 18.29 -12.64
CA SER A 741 -5.13 18.11 -11.70
C SER A 741 -5.41 18.66 -10.31
N LYS A 742 -6.39 19.55 -10.17
CA LYS A 742 -6.82 20.14 -8.90
C LYS A 742 -8.21 20.76 -9.01
N PRO A 743 -8.86 21.15 -7.89
CA PRO A 743 -10.20 21.74 -7.93
C PRO A 743 -10.27 23.05 -8.72
N ALA A 744 -11.40 23.25 -9.39
CA ALA A 744 -11.77 24.52 -10.01
C ALA A 744 -12.91 25.18 -9.22
N SER A 745 -12.86 26.49 -9.00
CA SER A 745 -13.93 27.25 -8.31
C SER A 745 -15.11 27.56 -9.22
N SER A 746 -14.88 27.59 -10.53
CA SER A 746 -15.87 27.83 -11.57
C SER A 746 -15.35 27.38 -12.92
N TRP A 747 -16.26 27.07 -13.83
CA TRP A 747 -15.91 26.72 -15.20
C TRP A 747 -16.97 27.14 -16.21
N GLN A 748 -16.56 27.28 -17.46
CA GLN A 748 -17.41 27.60 -18.59
C GLN A 748 -16.99 26.77 -19.81
N LEU A 749 -17.93 26.07 -20.42
CA LEU A 749 -17.77 25.43 -21.71
C LEU A 749 -18.49 26.28 -22.78
N THR A 750 -17.76 26.69 -23.81
CA THR A 750 -18.34 27.34 -24.99
C THR A 750 -18.17 26.47 -26.22
N ILE A 751 -19.29 26.10 -26.83
CA ILE A 751 -19.35 25.38 -28.10
C ILE A 751 -19.62 26.41 -29.20
N ARG A 752 -18.78 26.42 -30.24
CA ARG A 752 -18.85 27.33 -31.39
C ARG A 752 -18.97 26.53 -32.67
N SER A 753 -19.59 27.11 -33.67
CA SER A 753 -19.47 26.63 -35.05
C SER A 753 -18.04 26.82 -35.56
N THR A 754 -17.66 26.09 -36.61
CA THR A 754 -16.36 26.28 -37.28
C THR A 754 -16.18 27.68 -37.89
N THR A 755 -17.27 28.44 -38.08
CA THR A 755 -17.25 29.86 -38.51
C THR A 755 -17.09 30.84 -37.34
N GLY A 756 -17.11 30.36 -36.10
CA GLY A 756 -16.89 31.15 -34.87
C GLY A 756 -18.16 31.58 -34.14
N ALA A 757 -19.35 31.37 -34.69
CA ALA A 757 -20.61 31.69 -34.01
C ALA A 757 -20.84 30.76 -32.80
N ILE A 758 -21.26 31.32 -31.66
CA ILE A 758 -21.56 30.54 -30.45
C ILE A 758 -22.82 29.72 -30.66
N LEU A 759 -22.70 28.40 -30.48
CA LEU A 759 -23.81 27.45 -30.55
C LEU A 759 -24.40 27.22 -29.16
N ARG A 760 -23.53 27.08 -28.14
CA ARG A 760 -23.94 26.85 -26.76
C ARG A 760 -22.90 27.38 -25.78
N THR A 761 -23.36 27.85 -24.63
CA THR A 761 -22.51 28.13 -23.46
C THR A 761 -23.11 27.41 -22.25
N ILE A 762 -22.27 26.73 -21.49
CA ILE A 762 -22.61 26.01 -20.26
C ILE A 762 -21.68 26.54 -19.16
N ASN A 763 -22.23 26.93 -18.02
CA ASN A 763 -21.47 27.40 -16.87
C ASN A 763 -21.67 26.43 -15.71
N GLY A 764 -20.62 26.19 -14.92
CA GLY A 764 -20.71 25.42 -13.68
C GLY A 764 -19.93 26.07 -12.53
N SER A 765 -20.26 25.62 -11.33
CA SER A 765 -19.67 26.06 -10.06
C SER A 765 -18.39 25.27 -9.74
N THR A 766 -18.07 25.13 -8.45
CA THR A 766 -16.93 24.34 -7.98
C THR A 766 -16.96 22.92 -8.52
N ALA A 767 -15.82 22.46 -9.02
CA ALA A 767 -15.58 21.11 -9.48
C ALA A 767 -14.39 20.51 -8.73
N HIS A 768 -14.62 19.42 -8.00
CA HIS A 768 -13.60 18.70 -7.24
C HIS A 768 -12.92 17.65 -8.12
N GLY A 769 -12.27 18.14 -9.19
CA GLY A 769 -11.41 17.35 -10.06
C GLY A 769 -12.08 16.63 -11.25
N LEU A 770 -13.41 16.72 -11.40
CA LEU A 770 -14.12 16.29 -12.62
C LEU A 770 -15.09 17.37 -13.08
N ILE A 771 -15.04 17.71 -14.38
CA ILE A 771 -16.05 18.52 -15.06
C ILE A 771 -16.76 17.62 -16.07
N GLU A 772 -18.09 17.59 -16.02
CA GLU A 772 -18.93 16.93 -17.01
C GLU A 772 -19.90 17.92 -17.64
N ALA A 773 -20.11 17.79 -18.96
CA ALA A 773 -21.04 18.61 -19.70
C ALA A 773 -21.72 17.82 -20.82
N THR A 774 -22.98 18.15 -21.08
CA THR A 774 -23.76 17.56 -22.18
C THR A 774 -24.36 18.64 -23.08
N TRP A 775 -24.49 18.34 -24.37
CA TRP A 775 -25.13 19.20 -25.36
C TRP A 775 -25.97 18.35 -26.33
N ASP A 776 -27.17 18.84 -26.65
CA ASP A 776 -28.14 18.14 -27.51
C ASP A 776 -27.78 18.14 -29.00
N GLY A 777 -26.70 18.83 -29.39
CA GLY A 777 -26.26 18.92 -30.77
C GLY A 777 -27.02 19.93 -31.62
N LYS A 778 -27.81 20.82 -31.00
CA LYS A 778 -28.64 21.80 -31.73
C LYS A 778 -28.09 23.23 -31.64
N ASP A 779 -28.29 23.99 -32.71
CA ASP A 779 -28.04 25.43 -32.77
C ASP A 779 -29.11 26.21 -31.96
N PRO A 780 -28.93 27.53 -31.72
CA PRO A 780 -29.91 28.36 -31.01
C PRO A 780 -31.30 28.43 -31.67
N ALA A 781 -31.45 28.03 -32.93
CA ALA A 781 -32.71 27.95 -33.65
C ALA A 781 -33.33 26.54 -33.64
N GLY A 782 -32.73 25.59 -32.91
CA GLY A 782 -33.21 24.21 -32.76
C GLY A 782 -32.81 23.27 -33.90
N ARG A 783 -31.93 23.67 -34.82
CA ARG A 783 -31.47 22.84 -35.95
C ARG A 783 -30.29 21.97 -35.53
N ALA A 784 -30.24 20.74 -36.02
CA ALA A 784 -29.11 19.85 -35.78
C ALA A 784 -27.82 20.39 -36.41
N VAL A 785 -26.74 20.34 -35.64
CA VAL A 785 -25.37 20.67 -36.07
C VAL A 785 -24.70 19.41 -36.61
N ALA A 786 -23.92 19.53 -37.68
CA ALA A 786 -23.15 18.41 -38.22
C ALA A 786 -21.93 18.08 -37.34
N ASP A 787 -21.54 16.81 -37.26
CA ASP A 787 -20.48 16.30 -36.39
C ASP A 787 -19.12 17.02 -36.56
N ASN A 788 -18.82 17.52 -37.75
CA ASN A 788 -17.56 18.22 -38.06
C ASN A 788 -17.70 19.76 -38.12
N ALA A 789 -18.85 20.31 -37.72
CA ALA A 789 -19.20 21.72 -37.86
C ALA A 789 -19.09 22.54 -36.56
N PHE A 790 -18.51 21.97 -35.50
CA PHE A 790 -18.34 22.65 -34.23
C PHE A 790 -16.94 22.47 -33.61
N THR A 791 -16.59 23.39 -32.72
CA THR A 791 -15.43 23.35 -31.84
C THR A 791 -15.89 23.72 -30.43
N TRP A 792 -15.09 23.39 -29.43
CA TRP A 792 -15.39 23.73 -28.05
C TRP A 792 -14.17 24.31 -27.35
N THR A 793 -14.42 25.12 -26.32
CA THR A 793 -13.41 25.66 -25.41
C THR A 793 -13.96 25.58 -23.99
N LEU A 794 -13.26 24.87 -23.13
CA LEU A 794 -13.47 24.84 -21.69
C LEU A 794 -12.51 25.83 -21.03
N THR A 795 -13.04 26.70 -20.17
CA THR A 795 -12.24 27.52 -19.26
C THR A 795 -12.58 27.16 -17.82
N ALA A 796 -11.59 27.10 -16.93
CA ALA A 796 -11.80 26.81 -15.51
C ALA A 796 -10.84 27.62 -14.63
N THR A 797 -11.36 28.14 -13.51
CA THR A 797 -10.58 28.96 -12.58
C THR A 797 -10.07 28.08 -11.43
N PRO A 798 -8.76 28.06 -11.12
CA PRO A 798 -8.21 27.35 -9.97
C PRO A 798 -8.93 27.73 -8.67
N ALA A 799 -9.33 26.74 -7.88
CA ALA A 799 -10.05 27.00 -6.64
C ALA A 799 -9.16 27.54 -5.52
N ASP A 800 -7.87 27.18 -5.53
CA ASP A 800 -6.84 27.70 -4.62
C ASP A 800 -6.41 29.15 -4.93
N GLY A 801 -6.93 29.74 -6.01
CA GLY A 801 -6.57 31.09 -6.47
C GLY A 801 -5.13 31.20 -7.01
N ARG A 802 -4.43 30.08 -7.25
CA ARG A 802 -3.04 30.05 -7.71
C ARG A 802 -2.94 29.47 -9.12
N GLY A 803 -2.12 30.14 -9.93
CA GLY A 803 -1.91 29.78 -11.33
C GLY A 803 -2.89 30.45 -12.28
N ALA A 804 -2.65 30.29 -13.58
CA ALA A 804 -3.55 30.82 -14.60
C ALA A 804 -4.86 30.02 -14.67
N ALA A 805 -5.93 30.67 -15.14
CA ALA A 805 -7.14 29.95 -15.53
C ALA A 805 -6.82 28.94 -16.63
N LEU A 806 -7.31 27.71 -16.46
CA LEU A 806 -7.28 26.70 -17.50
C LEU A 806 -8.10 27.20 -18.70
N ALA A 807 -7.55 27.06 -19.90
CA ALA A 807 -8.28 27.23 -21.15
C ALA A 807 -7.86 26.10 -22.09
N VAL A 808 -8.79 25.21 -22.44
CA VAL A 808 -8.53 24.05 -23.28
C VAL A 808 -9.62 23.90 -24.33
N GLY A 809 -9.21 23.74 -25.59
CA GLY A 809 -10.11 23.49 -26.70
C GLY A 809 -9.99 22.08 -27.26
N ASN A 810 -10.73 21.86 -28.36
CA ASN A 810 -10.74 20.60 -29.09
C ASN A 810 -9.35 20.04 -29.38
N ALA A 811 -9.27 18.71 -29.44
CA ALA A 811 -8.07 18.00 -29.84
C ALA A 811 -7.63 18.41 -31.25
N LEU A 812 -6.32 18.33 -31.49
CA LEU A 812 -5.76 18.53 -32.83
C LEU A 812 -6.15 17.36 -33.73
N ILE A 813 -6.73 17.67 -34.89
CA ILE A 813 -7.20 16.66 -35.84
C ILE A 813 -6.20 16.57 -37.00
N ALA A 814 -5.70 15.36 -37.28
CA ALA A 814 -4.89 15.12 -38.47
C ALA A 814 -5.78 15.12 -39.71
N THR A 815 -5.62 16.13 -40.56
CA THR A 815 -6.26 16.19 -41.90
C THR A 815 -5.51 15.38 -42.94
N LYS A 816 -4.24 15.06 -42.65
CA LYS A 816 -3.42 14.12 -43.43
C LYS A 816 -2.49 13.35 -42.50
N ALA A 817 -2.52 12.03 -42.59
CA ALA A 817 -1.71 11.17 -41.74
C ALA A 817 -0.19 11.34 -41.99
N PRO A 818 0.65 11.07 -40.96
CA PRO A 818 2.09 10.90 -41.10
C PRO A 818 2.47 9.83 -42.14
N ALA A 819 3.66 9.96 -42.72
CA ALA A 819 4.22 8.99 -43.64
C ALA A 819 5.71 8.75 -43.39
N ILE A 820 6.16 7.51 -43.63
CA ILE A 820 7.56 7.10 -43.54
C ILE A 820 8.22 7.25 -44.92
N SER A 821 9.41 7.85 -44.97
CA SER A 821 10.21 8.02 -46.18
C SER A 821 11.66 7.56 -45.98
N GLY A 822 12.35 7.28 -47.09
CA GLY A 822 13.71 6.74 -47.12
C GLY A 822 13.76 5.25 -47.47
N THR A 823 14.97 4.71 -47.53
CA THR A 823 15.21 3.30 -47.91
C THR A 823 14.96 2.37 -46.72
N LEU A 824 14.02 1.44 -46.86
CA LEU A 824 13.69 0.42 -45.86
C LEU A 824 14.68 -0.76 -45.90
N ALA A 825 15.95 -0.50 -45.62
CA ALA A 825 16.98 -1.53 -45.57
C ALA A 825 17.85 -1.38 -44.31
N VAL A 826 18.33 -2.50 -43.76
CA VAL A 826 19.24 -2.49 -42.59
C VAL A 826 20.45 -1.58 -42.85
N GLY A 827 20.77 -0.76 -41.84
CA GLY A 827 21.85 0.23 -41.90
C GLY A 827 21.47 1.55 -42.57
N SER A 828 20.26 1.68 -43.12
CA SER A 828 19.69 2.95 -43.61
C SER A 828 18.97 3.68 -42.47
N THR A 829 18.68 4.97 -42.69
CA THR A 829 17.85 5.78 -41.79
C THR A 829 16.58 6.21 -42.52
N VAL A 830 15.43 5.91 -41.94
CA VAL A 830 14.12 6.39 -42.41
C VAL A 830 13.70 7.65 -41.66
N LYS A 831 12.86 8.47 -42.27
CA LYS A 831 12.33 9.72 -41.70
C LYS A 831 10.81 9.67 -41.62
N ALA A 832 10.26 10.28 -40.59
CA ALA A 832 8.83 10.51 -40.43
C ALA A 832 8.48 11.91 -40.92
N SER A 833 7.41 12.02 -41.71
CA SER A 833 6.71 13.29 -41.90
C SER A 833 5.66 13.47 -40.80
N THR A 834 5.36 14.72 -40.44
CA THR A 834 4.42 15.03 -39.35
C THR A 834 2.96 14.87 -39.75
N GLY A 835 2.62 14.81 -41.04
CA GLY A 835 1.25 14.95 -41.52
C GLY A 835 0.79 16.41 -41.57
N THR A 836 -0.51 16.63 -41.67
CA THR A 836 -1.14 17.96 -41.66
C THR A 836 -2.25 17.98 -40.62
N TRP A 837 -2.36 19.06 -39.85
CA TRP A 837 -3.18 19.11 -38.64
C TRP A 837 -3.95 20.42 -38.53
N LEU A 838 -5.14 20.35 -37.92
CA LEU A 838 -5.94 21.52 -37.56
C LEU A 838 -6.40 21.42 -36.09
N PRO A 839 -6.21 22.47 -35.28
CA PRO A 839 -5.42 23.68 -35.58
C PRO A 839 -3.92 23.37 -35.76
N ALA A 840 -3.17 24.30 -36.35
CA ALA A 840 -1.74 24.10 -36.62
C ALA A 840 -0.97 23.81 -35.31
N PRO A 841 -0.15 22.74 -35.23
CA PRO A 841 0.55 22.36 -34.01
C PRO A 841 1.77 23.26 -33.75
N ALA A 842 2.14 23.42 -32.48
CA ALA A 842 3.37 24.11 -32.08
C ALA A 842 4.57 23.16 -32.00
N SER A 843 4.35 21.88 -31.70
CA SER A 843 5.40 20.87 -31.60
C SER A 843 4.87 19.46 -31.88
N TYR A 844 5.80 18.52 -32.11
CA TYR A 844 5.51 17.12 -32.40
C TYR A 844 6.39 16.19 -31.57
N ALA A 845 5.82 15.06 -31.16
CA ALA A 845 6.56 13.90 -30.64
C ALA A 845 6.35 12.68 -31.55
N TYR A 846 7.32 11.78 -31.60
CA TYR A 846 7.30 10.59 -32.46
C TYR A 846 7.47 9.33 -31.62
N GLN A 847 6.89 8.22 -32.07
CA GLN A 847 7.19 6.89 -31.57
C GLN A 847 7.18 5.90 -32.74
N TRP A 848 8.32 5.26 -32.99
CA TRP A 848 8.43 4.22 -34.02
C TRP A 848 7.99 2.87 -33.47
N SER A 849 7.31 2.08 -34.29
CA SER A 849 6.86 0.74 -33.94
C SER A 849 7.25 -0.25 -35.05
N ALA A 850 7.52 -1.50 -34.68
CA ALA A 850 7.78 -2.60 -35.60
C ALA A 850 6.71 -3.68 -35.43
N ASN A 851 6.00 -3.99 -36.52
CA ASN A 851 4.85 -4.90 -36.53
C ASN A 851 3.81 -4.56 -35.45
N GLY A 852 3.54 -3.26 -35.26
CA GLY A 852 2.58 -2.76 -34.25
C GLY A 852 3.13 -2.65 -32.82
N VAL A 853 4.35 -3.11 -32.54
CA VAL A 853 4.96 -3.01 -31.21
C VAL A 853 5.93 -1.82 -31.14
N ALA A 854 5.76 -0.94 -30.15
CA ALA A 854 6.62 0.22 -29.96
C ALA A 854 8.09 -0.19 -29.76
N ILE A 855 9.00 0.52 -30.43
CA ILE A 855 10.44 0.33 -30.32
C ILE A 855 10.97 1.28 -29.23
N SER A 856 11.45 0.72 -28.12
CA SER A 856 11.97 1.51 -27.00
C SER A 856 13.05 2.51 -27.45
N GLY A 857 12.96 3.75 -26.95
CA GLY A 857 13.86 4.86 -27.25
C GLY A 857 13.76 5.44 -28.67
N ALA A 858 12.96 4.86 -29.57
CA ALA A 858 12.82 5.34 -30.94
C ALA A 858 11.79 6.48 -31.03
N THR A 859 12.16 7.66 -30.53
CA THR A 859 11.28 8.84 -30.42
C THR A 859 11.68 10.02 -31.31
N GLY A 860 12.74 9.87 -32.09
CA GLY A 860 13.18 10.88 -33.06
C GLY A 860 12.33 10.93 -34.32
N SER A 861 12.36 12.05 -35.04
CA SER A 861 11.78 12.19 -36.38
C SER A 861 12.49 11.33 -37.45
N ALA A 862 13.62 10.72 -37.10
CA ALA A 862 14.35 9.79 -37.93
C ALA A 862 14.72 8.53 -37.13
N TYR A 863 14.69 7.37 -37.79
CA TYR A 863 14.99 6.08 -37.19
C TYR A 863 16.05 5.32 -37.99
N PRO A 864 17.26 5.09 -37.43
CA PRO A 864 18.25 4.21 -38.04
C PRO A 864 17.81 2.76 -37.88
N ILE A 865 17.78 2.00 -38.98
CA ILE A 865 17.25 0.64 -39.01
C ILE A 865 18.36 -0.36 -38.63
N PRO A 866 18.32 -0.99 -37.43
CA PRO A 866 19.28 -2.02 -37.05
C PRO A 866 18.94 -3.37 -37.71
N ALA A 867 19.89 -4.32 -37.62
CA ALA A 867 19.71 -5.66 -38.17
C ALA A 867 18.49 -6.43 -37.60
N ALA A 868 18.11 -6.14 -36.35
CA ALA A 868 16.95 -6.74 -35.68
C ALA A 868 15.60 -6.39 -36.33
N MET A 869 15.56 -5.36 -37.18
CA MET A 869 14.34 -4.95 -37.89
C MET A 869 14.16 -5.68 -39.23
N LEU A 870 15.10 -6.52 -39.66
CA LEU A 870 15.00 -7.26 -40.92
C LEU A 870 13.69 -8.05 -40.99
N GLY A 871 12.94 -7.87 -42.08
CA GLY A 871 11.64 -8.50 -42.31
C GLY A 871 10.46 -7.86 -41.58
N LYS A 872 10.69 -6.91 -40.66
CA LYS A 872 9.62 -6.21 -39.94
C LYS A 872 9.07 -5.03 -40.75
N ARG A 873 7.82 -4.65 -40.51
CA ARG A 873 7.19 -3.44 -41.05
C ARG A 873 7.21 -2.35 -39.98
N LEU A 874 7.58 -1.14 -40.37
CA LEU A 874 7.66 0.00 -39.47
C LEU A 874 6.39 0.85 -39.57
N THR A 875 5.93 1.38 -38.44
CA THR A 875 4.97 2.47 -38.35
C THR A 875 5.56 3.59 -37.49
N VAL A 876 5.07 4.81 -37.64
CA VAL A 876 5.40 5.92 -36.75
C VAL A 876 4.12 6.60 -36.31
N THR A 877 3.96 6.76 -34.99
CA THR A 877 2.89 7.54 -34.38
C THR A 877 3.42 8.94 -34.10
N VAL A 878 2.70 9.96 -34.57
CA VAL A 878 3.00 11.37 -34.33
C VAL A 878 1.96 11.94 -33.39
N THR A 879 2.42 12.51 -32.28
CA THR A 879 1.58 13.30 -31.37
C THR A 879 1.82 14.78 -31.64
N ALA A 880 0.78 15.50 -32.04
CA ALA A 880 0.79 16.94 -32.28
C ALA A 880 0.31 17.70 -31.03
N LYS A 881 1.05 18.73 -30.63
CA LYS A 881 0.79 19.51 -29.41
C LYS A 881 0.63 20.99 -29.72
N ARG A 882 -0.30 21.65 -29.03
CA ARG A 882 -0.49 23.10 -29.05
C ARG A 882 -1.03 23.54 -27.70
N ALA A 883 -0.47 24.62 -27.14
CA ALA A 883 -0.97 25.19 -25.90
C ALA A 883 -2.46 25.57 -26.04
N GLY A 884 -3.25 25.27 -25.00
CA GLY A 884 -4.68 25.53 -24.97
C GLY A 884 -5.54 24.55 -25.79
N HIS A 885 -5.00 23.41 -26.23
CA HIS A 885 -5.75 22.36 -26.93
C HIS A 885 -5.35 20.97 -26.43
N LEU A 886 -6.29 20.02 -26.49
CA LEU A 886 -5.95 18.61 -26.29
C LEU A 886 -4.99 18.12 -27.40
N SER A 887 -4.08 17.20 -27.06
CA SER A 887 -3.11 16.68 -28.02
C SER A 887 -3.80 15.82 -29.08
N GLY A 888 -3.32 15.92 -30.33
CA GLY A 888 -3.77 15.08 -31.44
C GLY A 888 -2.80 13.94 -31.71
N VAL A 889 -3.30 12.80 -32.20
CA VAL A 889 -2.48 11.62 -32.52
C VAL A 889 -2.85 11.07 -33.89
N ALA A 890 -1.83 10.68 -34.66
CA ALA A 890 -2.01 10.02 -35.94
C ALA A 890 -0.86 9.06 -36.20
N THR A 891 -1.18 7.89 -36.74
CA THR A 891 -0.19 6.84 -37.07
C THR A 891 -0.06 6.73 -38.57
N SER A 892 1.18 6.56 -39.05
CA SER A 892 1.42 6.28 -40.46
C SER A 892 0.86 4.94 -40.88
N ALA A 893 0.59 4.77 -42.18
CA ALA A 893 0.44 3.42 -42.74
C ALA A 893 1.69 2.58 -42.47
N ALA A 894 1.52 1.26 -42.35
CA ALA A 894 2.64 0.32 -42.21
C ALA A 894 3.52 0.33 -43.46
N SER A 895 4.83 0.40 -43.26
CA SER A 895 5.81 0.38 -44.33
C SER A 895 5.85 -0.98 -45.06
N ALA A 896 6.56 -1.04 -46.19
CA ALA A 896 7.04 -2.32 -46.71
C ALA A 896 7.97 -3.01 -45.69
N ALA A 897 8.14 -4.32 -45.79
CA ALA A 897 9.05 -5.05 -44.92
C ALA A 897 10.49 -4.57 -45.13
N VAL A 898 11.23 -4.36 -44.05
CA VAL A 898 12.65 -3.98 -44.09
C VAL A 898 13.44 -5.09 -44.78
N VAL A 899 14.22 -4.72 -45.79
CA VAL A 899 15.07 -5.65 -46.55
C VAL A 899 16.50 -5.66 -46.02
N ALA A 900 17.29 -6.63 -46.48
CA ALA A 900 18.71 -6.70 -46.14
C ALA A 900 19.45 -5.47 -46.67
N GLY A 901 20.37 -4.95 -45.85
CA GLY A 901 21.25 -3.86 -46.24
C GLY A 901 22.17 -4.27 -47.40
N SER A 902 22.68 -3.28 -48.12
CA SER A 902 23.65 -3.48 -49.20
C SER A 902 24.85 -4.30 -48.73
N ALA A 903 25.35 -5.17 -49.61
CA ALA A 903 26.51 -5.99 -49.32
C ALA A 903 27.75 -5.14 -49.02
N PRO A 904 28.61 -5.54 -48.06
CA PRO A 904 29.95 -4.97 -47.91
C PRO A 904 30.68 -4.95 -49.26
N LYS A 905 31.18 -3.79 -49.67
CA LYS A 905 31.99 -3.65 -50.89
C LYS A 905 33.46 -3.57 -50.49
N ALA A 906 34.31 -4.37 -51.13
CA ALA A 906 35.74 -4.31 -50.91
C ALA A 906 36.32 -3.04 -51.57
N SER A 907 36.82 -2.11 -50.77
CA SER A 907 37.59 -0.94 -51.25
C SER A 907 39.06 -1.30 -51.51
N LYS A 908 39.55 -2.37 -50.89
CA LYS A 908 40.83 -3.02 -51.23
C LYS A 908 40.60 -4.52 -51.33
N ALA A 909 40.99 -5.10 -52.47
CA ALA A 909 40.81 -6.52 -52.72
C ALA A 909 41.69 -7.39 -51.79
N PRO A 910 41.26 -8.63 -51.48
CA PRO A 910 42.08 -9.64 -50.83
C PRO A 910 43.41 -9.88 -51.57
N THR A 911 44.48 -10.16 -50.82
CA THR A 911 45.79 -10.51 -51.38
C THR A 911 46.26 -11.86 -50.86
N ILE A 912 47.04 -12.56 -51.69
CA ILE A 912 47.73 -13.80 -51.29
C ILE A 912 49.17 -13.45 -50.94
N SER A 913 49.63 -13.85 -49.77
CA SER A 913 51.03 -13.69 -49.32
C SER A 913 51.66 -15.03 -48.95
N GLY A 914 53.00 -15.03 -48.87
CA GLY A 914 53.81 -16.23 -48.64
C GLY A 914 54.42 -16.80 -49.93
N THR A 915 55.25 -17.84 -49.77
CA THR A 915 55.93 -18.48 -50.91
C THR A 915 54.99 -19.44 -51.63
N VAL A 916 54.72 -19.18 -52.92
CA VAL A 916 53.83 -19.98 -53.76
C VAL A 916 54.57 -21.19 -54.35
N ALA A 917 54.87 -22.18 -53.50
CA ALA A 917 55.54 -23.41 -53.88
C ALA A 917 54.92 -24.63 -53.18
N VAL A 918 55.06 -25.82 -53.78
CA VAL A 918 54.57 -27.06 -53.16
C VAL A 918 55.20 -27.27 -51.79
N GLY A 919 54.37 -27.59 -50.79
CA GLY A 919 54.79 -27.82 -49.40
C GLY A 919 54.93 -26.55 -48.56
N SER A 920 54.74 -25.36 -49.16
CA SER A 920 54.58 -24.09 -48.43
C SER A 920 53.09 -23.83 -48.13
N THR A 921 52.84 -22.94 -47.18
CA THR A 921 51.50 -22.43 -46.87
C THR A 921 51.41 -20.96 -47.31
N VAL A 922 50.37 -20.63 -48.06
CA VAL A 922 50.04 -19.24 -48.41
C VAL A 922 48.89 -18.75 -47.54
N THR A 923 48.84 -17.46 -47.25
CA THR A 923 47.79 -16.84 -46.45
C THR A 923 47.05 -15.79 -47.27
N ALA A 924 45.76 -15.62 -46.98
CA ALA A 924 44.89 -14.64 -47.59
C ALA A 924 44.66 -13.47 -46.63
N SER A 925 44.88 -12.24 -47.09
CA SER A 925 44.34 -11.06 -46.40
C SER A 925 42.86 -10.92 -46.70
N THR A 926 42.10 -10.31 -45.79
CA THR A 926 40.65 -10.07 -46.00
C THR A 926 40.37 -8.95 -46.98
N GLY A 927 41.32 -8.04 -47.21
CA GLY A 927 41.05 -6.75 -47.85
C GLY A 927 40.40 -5.75 -46.88
N THR A 928 39.95 -4.60 -47.42
CA THR A 928 39.23 -3.56 -46.67
C THR A 928 37.82 -3.44 -47.23
N TRP A 929 36.81 -3.36 -46.36
CA TRP A 929 35.39 -3.44 -46.74
C TRP A 929 34.59 -2.28 -46.16
N SER A 930 33.63 -1.76 -46.93
CA SER A 930 32.65 -0.77 -46.47
C SER A 930 31.23 -1.17 -46.90
N PRO A 931 30.26 -1.24 -45.96
CA PRO A 931 30.44 -1.13 -44.51
C PRO A 931 31.29 -2.28 -43.94
N THR A 932 31.94 -2.07 -42.79
CA THR A 932 32.84 -3.06 -42.17
C THR A 932 32.12 -4.39 -41.93
N ALA A 933 32.75 -5.50 -42.32
CA ALA A 933 32.20 -6.84 -42.11
C ALA A 933 32.44 -7.34 -40.69
N ALA A 934 31.53 -8.17 -40.19
CA ALA A 934 31.65 -8.83 -38.89
C ALA A 934 32.47 -10.13 -38.97
N SER A 935 32.42 -10.82 -40.11
CA SER A 935 33.19 -12.05 -40.33
C SER A 935 33.51 -12.29 -41.81
N TYR A 936 34.44 -13.20 -42.07
CA TYR A 936 34.91 -13.54 -43.41
C TYR A 936 34.93 -15.06 -43.63
N ALA A 937 34.59 -15.49 -44.84
CA ALA A 937 34.78 -16.87 -45.31
C ALA A 937 35.68 -16.87 -46.54
N TYR A 938 36.47 -17.93 -46.72
CA TYR A 938 37.44 -18.04 -47.81
C TYR A 938 37.09 -19.23 -48.71
N GLN A 939 37.44 -19.13 -49.99
CA GLN A 939 37.44 -20.25 -50.92
C GLN A 939 38.63 -20.12 -51.87
N TRP A 940 39.59 -21.02 -51.74
CA TRP A 940 40.75 -21.07 -52.63
C TRP A 940 40.39 -21.75 -53.95
N SER A 941 40.95 -21.27 -55.04
CA SER A 941 40.75 -21.79 -56.39
C SER A 941 42.09 -21.89 -57.13
N ALA A 942 42.26 -22.94 -57.92
CA ALA A 942 43.42 -23.15 -58.78
C ALA A 942 43.03 -23.04 -60.25
N ASN A 943 43.67 -22.15 -61.00
CA ASN A 943 43.31 -21.82 -62.40
C ASN A 943 41.81 -21.53 -62.58
N GLY A 944 41.20 -20.83 -61.61
CA GLY A 944 39.78 -20.47 -61.64
C GLY A 944 38.82 -21.55 -61.11
N VAL A 945 39.27 -22.78 -60.84
CA VAL A 945 38.41 -23.85 -60.32
C VAL A 945 38.54 -23.96 -58.80
N ALA A 946 37.41 -23.99 -58.08
CA ALA A 946 37.38 -24.09 -56.63
C ALA A 946 38.05 -25.38 -56.12
N ILE A 947 38.90 -25.26 -55.11
CA ILE A 947 39.56 -26.37 -54.46
C ILE A 947 38.66 -26.85 -53.32
N LYS A 948 38.14 -28.08 -53.45
CA LYS A 948 37.26 -28.68 -52.44
C LYS A 948 37.91 -28.67 -51.05
N GLY A 949 37.19 -28.14 -50.06
CA GLY A 949 37.61 -28.07 -48.65
C GLY A 949 38.65 -26.98 -48.31
N ALA A 950 39.12 -26.21 -49.29
CA ALA A 950 40.08 -25.14 -49.05
C ALA A 950 39.36 -23.83 -48.66
N THR A 951 38.87 -23.77 -47.42
CA THR A 951 38.04 -22.66 -46.91
C THR A 951 38.66 -21.84 -45.77
N GLY A 952 39.88 -22.18 -45.35
CA GLY A 952 40.63 -21.43 -44.35
C GLY A 952 41.32 -20.18 -44.91
N SER A 953 41.69 -19.26 -44.01
CA SER A 953 42.51 -18.08 -44.35
C SER A 953 43.95 -18.45 -44.76
N ALA A 954 44.39 -19.67 -44.45
CA ALA A 954 45.66 -20.24 -44.87
C ALA A 954 45.43 -21.50 -45.72
N TYR A 955 46.23 -21.68 -46.77
CA TYR A 955 46.17 -22.84 -47.65
C TYR A 955 47.55 -23.51 -47.81
N PRO A 956 47.74 -24.72 -47.25
CA PRO A 956 48.94 -25.51 -47.52
C PRO A 956 48.89 -26.07 -48.94
N ILE A 957 49.92 -25.81 -49.75
CA ILE A 957 49.92 -26.12 -51.18
C ILE A 957 50.38 -27.57 -51.42
N PRO A 958 49.49 -28.49 -51.85
CA PRO A 958 49.87 -29.87 -52.14
C PRO A 958 50.54 -29.99 -53.52
N ALA A 959 51.17 -31.14 -53.79
CA ALA A 959 51.87 -31.40 -55.05
C ALA A 959 50.97 -31.30 -56.30
N ALA A 960 49.67 -31.59 -56.16
CA ALA A 960 48.69 -31.49 -57.24
C ALA A 960 48.44 -30.05 -57.75
N MET A 961 48.92 -29.04 -57.03
CA MET A 961 48.81 -27.63 -57.43
C MET A 961 50.01 -27.14 -58.24
N LEU A 962 51.06 -27.95 -58.42
CA LEU A 962 52.26 -27.56 -59.18
C LEU A 962 51.89 -27.00 -60.56
N GLY A 963 52.45 -25.83 -60.89
CA GLY A 963 52.19 -25.14 -62.16
C GLY A 963 50.85 -24.42 -62.26
N LYS A 964 49.92 -24.60 -61.31
CA LYS A 964 48.64 -23.88 -61.26
C LYS A 964 48.83 -22.51 -60.59
N ARG A 965 47.96 -21.54 -60.90
CA ARG A 965 47.89 -20.25 -60.22
C ARG A 965 46.76 -20.26 -59.21
N LEU A 966 47.03 -19.80 -57.99
CA LEU A 966 46.06 -19.75 -56.91
C LEU A 966 45.36 -18.39 -56.90
N THR A 967 44.06 -18.42 -56.61
CA THR A 967 43.24 -17.25 -56.28
C THR A 967 42.44 -17.58 -55.02
N VAL A 968 42.10 -16.57 -54.22
CA VAL A 968 41.21 -16.74 -53.08
C VAL A 968 40.03 -15.78 -53.23
N THR A 969 38.83 -16.32 -53.03
CA THR A 969 37.60 -15.54 -52.94
C THR A 969 37.27 -15.35 -51.47
N VAL A 970 37.16 -14.11 -51.03
CA VAL A 970 36.76 -13.74 -49.67
C VAL A 970 35.31 -13.28 -49.71
N THR A 971 34.49 -13.90 -48.87
CA THR A 971 33.08 -13.52 -48.64
C THR A 971 32.99 -12.80 -47.31
N ALA A 972 32.66 -11.51 -47.35
CA ALA A 972 32.46 -10.66 -46.19
C ALA A 972 30.99 -10.70 -45.73
N LYS A 973 30.76 -11.00 -44.46
CA LYS A 973 29.43 -11.12 -43.86
C LYS A 973 29.22 -10.05 -42.79
N ARG A 974 28.03 -9.46 -42.76
CA ARG A 974 27.58 -8.50 -41.76
C ARG A 974 26.11 -8.77 -41.46
N ALA A 975 25.74 -8.83 -40.19
CA ALA A 975 24.38 -9.17 -39.77
C ALA A 975 23.35 -8.21 -40.39
N GLY A 976 22.28 -8.76 -40.98
CA GLY A 976 21.25 -7.98 -41.67
C GLY A 976 21.64 -7.41 -43.04
N HIS A 977 22.83 -7.70 -43.57
CA HIS A 977 23.26 -7.29 -44.91
C HIS A 977 23.44 -8.51 -45.83
N VAL A 978 23.33 -8.27 -47.14
CA VAL A 978 23.75 -9.26 -48.16
C VAL A 978 25.26 -9.51 -48.03
N SER A 979 25.74 -10.72 -48.36
CA SER A 979 27.18 -11.01 -48.30
C SER A 979 27.95 -10.33 -49.44
N GLY A 980 29.06 -9.68 -49.11
CA GLY A 980 30.00 -9.11 -50.08
C GLY A 980 31.01 -10.15 -50.54
N VAL A 981 31.45 -10.09 -51.81
CA VAL A 981 32.44 -11.04 -52.34
C VAL A 981 33.53 -10.29 -53.10
N ALA A 982 34.78 -10.65 -52.87
CA ALA A 982 35.93 -10.09 -53.56
C ALA A 982 36.98 -11.18 -53.80
N LYS A 983 37.61 -11.15 -54.97
CA LYS A 983 38.61 -12.14 -55.39
C LYS A 983 40.00 -11.51 -55.42
N SER A 984 41.01 -12.26 -54.97
CA SER A 984 42.40 -11.83 -55.09
C SER A 984 42.89 -11.84 -56.54
N ALA A 985 43.96 -11.09 -56.81
CA ALA A 985 44.77 -11.34 -58.00
C ALA A 985 45.31 -12.78 -58.01
N ALA A 986 45.54 -13.32 -59.20
CA ALA A 986 46.14 -14.64 -59.37
C ALA A 986 47.60 -14.62 -58.92
N SER A 987 47.99 -15.62 -58.14
CA SER A 987 49.38 -15.79 -57.73
C SER A 987 50.30 -16.08 -58.93
N ALA A 988 51.62 -16.03 -58.70
CA ALA A 988 52.57 -16.73 -59.57
C ALA A 988 52.21 -18.22 -59.67
N ALA A 989 52.62 -18.90 -60.76
CA ALA A 989 52.42 -20.34 -60.89
C ALA A 989 53.16 -21.06 -59.76
N VAL A 990 52.50 -22.04 -59.13
CA VAL A 990 53.07 -22.80 -58.01
C VAL A 990 54.38 -23.46 -58.45
N ALA A 991 55.48 -23.01 -57.84
CA ALA A 991 56.81 -23.53 -58.10
C ALA A 991 57.04 -24.87 -57.41
N LYS A 992 58.12 -25.56 -57.80
CA LYS A 992 58.55 -26.76 -57.08
C LYS A 992 58.97 -26.40 -55.66
N GLY A 993 58.56 -27.22 -54.70
CA GLY A 993 59.02 -27.16 -53.32
C GLY A 993 60.54 -27.34 -53.21
N LYS A 994 61.12 -26.85 -52.12
CA LYS A 994 62.56 -27.02 -51.83
C LYS A 994 62.92 -28.50 -51.80
N ALA A 995 64.11 -28.84 -52.29
CA ALA A 995 64.54 -30.23 -52.34
C ALA A 995 64.55 -30.88 -50.94
N PRO A 996 64.15 -32.17 -50.81
CA PRO A 996 64.38 -32.93 -49.59
C PRO A 996 65.84 -32.82 -49.15
N LYS A 997 66.07 -32.45 -47.90
CA LYS A 997 67.42 -32.40 -47.32
C LYS A 997 67.64 -33.65 -46.46
N ALA A 998 68.79 -34.30 -46.63
CA ALA A 998 69.14 -35.46 -45.82
C ALA A 998 69.42 -35.02 -44.38
N THR A 999 68.58 -35.42 -43.43
CA THR A 999 68.78 -35.21 -42.00
C THR A 999 69.70 -36.29 -41.41
N LYS A 1000 69.76 -37.47 -42.03
CA LYS A 1000 70.80 -38.48 -41.81
C LYS A 1000 71.43 -38.84 -43.15
N LYS A 1001 72.74 -38.66 -43.29
CA LYS A 1001 73.45 -38.92 -44.55
C LYS A 1001 73.35 -40.40 -44.95
N PRO A 1002 73.33 -40.70 -46.26
CA PRO A 1002 73.47 -42.06 -46.77
C PRO A 1002 74.73 -42.76 -46.26
N LYS A 1003 74.69 -44.08 -46.16
CA LYS A 1003 75.85 -44.91 -45.78
C LYS A 1003 75.99 -46.10 -46.71
N ILE A 1004 77.23 -46.52 -46.96
CA ILE A 1004 77.53 -47.80 -47.62
C ILE A 1004 77.65 -48.86 -46.53
N THR A 1005 76.90 -49.94 -46.64
CA THR A 1005 76.89 -51.07 -45.72
C THR A 1005 77.32 -52.36 -46.42
N GLY A 1006 77.80 -53.32 -45.64
CA GLY A 1006 78.42 -54.56 -46.11
C GLY A 1006 79.93 -54.45 -46.30
N THR A 1007 80.59 -55.60 -46.45
CA THR A 1007 82.05 -55.67 -46.55
C THR A 1007 82.51 -55.20 -47.92
N ALA A 1008 83.17 -54.04 -47.98
CA ALA A 1008 83.71 -53.47 -49.21
C ALA A 1008 84.98 -54.21 -49.67
N LYS A 1009 84.84 -55.47 -50.07
CA LYS A 1009 85.90 -56.33 -50.62
C LYS A 1009 85.58 -56.70 -52.06
N VAL A 1010 86.60 -56.75 -52.93
CA VAL A 1010 86.46 -57.20 -54.33
C VAL A 1010 85.68 -58.52 -54.40
N GLY A 1011 84.74 -58.60 -55.35
CA GLY A 1011 83.86 -59.75 -55.58
C GLY A 1011 82.55 -59.71 -54.80
N LYS A 1012 82.47 -58.97 -53.68
CA LYS A 1012 81.25 -58.83 -52.85
C LYS A 1012 80.35 -57.69 -53.33
N LYS A 1013 79.07 -57.71 -52.91
CA LYS A 1013 78.12 -56.61 -53.11
C LYS A 1013 78.07 -55.74 -51.85
N VAL A 1014 78.09 -54.43 -52.04
CA VAL A 1014 77.78 -53.45 -50.99
C VAL A 1014 76.40 -52.86 -51.23
N LYS A 1015 75.71 -52.42 -50.16
CA LYS A 1015 74.37 -51.83 -50.21
C LYS A 1015 74.41 -50.38 -49.72
N ALA A 1016 73.66 -49.50 -50.37
CA ALA A 1016 73.47 -48.12 -49.97
C ALA A 1016 72.24 -48.01 -49.07
N SER A 1017 72.43 -47.48 -47.85
CA SER A 1017 71.33 -46.94 -47.05
C SER A 1017 70.97 -45.56 -47.57
N ALA A 1018 69.69 -45.33 -47.85
CA ALA A 1018 69.20 -44.07 -48.42
C ALA A 1018 69.34 -42.86 -47.48
N GLY A 1019 69.53 -43.08 -46.17
CA GLY A 1019 69.46 -42.04 -45.16
C GLY A 1019 68.02 -41.62 -44.81
N THR A 1020 67.89 -40.58 -43.99
CA THR A 1020 66.59 -39.99 -43.61
C THR A 1020 66.51 -38.58 -44.18
N TRP A 1021 65.33 -38.16 -44.67
CA TRP A 1021 65.15 -36.93 -45.44
C TRP A 1021 63.97 -36.12 -44.90
N SER A 1022 64.12 -34.79 -44.86
CA SER A 1022 63.04 -33.85 -44.56
C SER A 1022 62.93 -32.78 -45.65
N PRO A 1023 61.75 -32.59 -46.26
CA PRO A 1023 60.58 -33.44 -46.12
C PRO A 1023 60.81 -34.88 -46.60
N LYS A 1024 60.00 -35.83 -46.09
CA LYS A 1024 60.13 -37.26 -46.42
C LYS A 1024 60.07 -37.48 -47.94
N ALA A 1025 61.09 -38.13 -48.47
CA ALA A 1025 61.14 -38.53 -49.87
C ALA A 1025 60.23 -39.74 -50.12
N THR A 1026 59.65 -39.82 -51.31
CA THR A 1026 58.79 -40.94 -51.72
C THR A 1026 59.52 -41.95 -52.60
N ALA A 1027 60.67 -41.58 -53.18
CA ALA A 1027 61.51 -42.47 -53.97
C ALA A 1027 63.00 -42.04 -53.91
N TYR A 1028 63.90 -42.97 -54.21
CA TYR A 1028 65.34 -42.74 -54.23
C TYR A 1028 65.98 -43.23 -55.54
N GLN A 1029 67.02 -42.53 -55.99
CA GLN A 1029 67.95 -43.02 -57.02
C GLN A 1029 69.38 -42.99 -56.46
N TYR A 1030 70.24 -43.87 -56.95
CA TYR A 1030 71.61 -44.00 -56.46
C TYR A 1030 72.61 -43.68 -57.57
N GLU A 1031 73.71 -43.04 -57.22
CA GLU A 1031 74.83 -42.79 -58.12
C GLU A 1031 76.11 -43.22 -57.40
N TRP A 1032 76.68 -44.37 -57.77
CA TRP A 1032 77.93 -44.85 -57.17
C TRP A 1032 79.14 -44.18 -57.83
N ARG A 1033 80.10 -43.74 -57.01
CA ARG A 1033 81.32 -43.06 -57.45
C ARG A 1033 82.56 -43.73 -56.86
N LEU A 1034 83.58 -43.89 -57.69
CA LEU A 1034 84.87 -44.48 -57.33
C LEU A 1034 85.97 -43.44 -57.51
N ASN A 1035 86.72 -43.13 -56.45
CA ASN A 1035 87.64 -41.99 -56.38
C ASN A 1035 87.00 -40.70 -56.92
N GLY A 1036 85.74 -40.43 -56.55
CA GLY A 1036 85.00 -39.26 -57.02
C GLY A 1036 84.38 -39.36 -58.43
N LYS A 1037 84.80 -40.32 -59.27
CA LYS A 1037 84.27 -40.49 -60.64
C LYS A 1037 83.03 -41.39 -60.66
N LEU A 1038 81.99 -40.99 -61.39
CA LEU A 1038 80.74 -41.76 -61.53
C LEU A 1038 80.98 -43.12 -62.19
N ILE A 1039 80.46 -44.18 -61.59
CA ILE A 1039 80.43 -45.53 -62.17
C ILE A 1039 79.21 -45.60 -63.07
N LYS A 1040 79.43 -45.47 -64.39
CA LYS A 1040 78.35 -45.49 -65.38
C LYS A 1040 77.55 -46.80 -65.28
N GLY A 1041 76.22 -46.71 -65.24
CA GLY A 1041 75.29 -47.84 -65.11
C GLY A 1041 75.03 -48.35 -63.68
N ALA A 1042 75.75 -47.85 -62.67
CA ALA A 1042 75.54 -48.23 -61.27
C ALA A 1042 74.48 -47.32 -60.61
N THR A 1043 73.20 -47.60 -60.85
CA THR A 1043 72.08 -46.77 -60.37
C THR A 1043 71.19 -47.43 -59.31
N GLY A 1044 71.41 -48.71 -59.02
CA GLY A 1044 70.68 -49.46 -57.99
C GLY A 1044 71.22 -49.23 -56.57
N ALA A 1045 70.42 -49.62 -55.57
CA ALA A 1045 70.81 -49.54 -54.16
C ALA A 1045 71.96 -50.47 -53.78
N THR A 1046 72.39 -51.37 -54.65
CA THR A 1046 73.52 -52.29 -54.42
C THR A 1046 74.53 -52.21 -55.55
N LEU A 1047 75.82 -52.35 -55.24
CA LEU A 1047 76.90 -52.40 -56.22
C LEU A 1047 77.80 -53.62 -55.98
N LYS A 1048 78.05 -54.43 -57.03
CA LYS A 1048 79.07 -55.49 -57.00
C LYS A 1048 80.45 -54.89 -57.26
N LEU A 1049 81.38 -55.12 -56.35
CA LEU A 1049 82.74 -54.57 -56.42
C LEU A 1049 83.61 -55.41 -57.34
N LYS A 1050 84.08 -54.82 -58.44
CA LYS A 1050 84.96 -55.48 -59.42
C LYS A 1050 86.43 -55.37 -58.98
N SER A 1051 87.30 -56.23 -59.52
CA SER A 1051 88.75 -56.20 -59.24
C SER A 1051 89.38 -54.83 -59.52
N SER A 1052 88.93 -54.15 -60.58
CA SER A 1052 89.36 -52.79 -60.96
C SER A 1052 89.04 -51.70 -59.93
N MET A 1053 88.29 -52.02 -58.87
CA MET A 1053 87.92 -51.11 -57.80
C MET A 1053 88.80 -51.24 -56.55
N ARG A 1054 89.67 -52.25 -56.45
CA ARG A 1054 90.55 -52.47 -55.29
C ARG A 1054 91.40 -51.24 -54.98
N GLY A 1055 91.53 -50.91 -53.70
CA GLY A 1055 92.30 -49.78 -53.19
C GLY A 1055 91.63 -48.41 -53.35
N LYS A 1056 90.55 -48.30 -54.15
CA LYS A 1056 89.88 -47.02 -54.46
C LYS A 1056 88.78 -46.70 -53.43
N LYS A 1057 88.52 -45.40 -53.24
CA LYS A 1057 87.47 -44.85 -52.36
C LYS A 1057 86.12 -44.90 -53.05
N LEU A 1058 85.20 -45.70 -52.53
CA LEU A 1058 83.83 -45.80 -53.01
C LEU A 1058 82.90 -44.88 -52.20
N THR A 1059 82.07 -44.11 -52.90
CA THR A 1059 80.99 -43.29 -52.32
C THR A 1059 79.69 -43.55 -53.08
N VAL A 1060 78.54 -43.29 -52.45
CA VAL A 1060 77.24 -43.31 -53.12
C VAL A 1060 76.51 -42.00 -52.86
N THR A 1061 76.07 -41.34 -53.93
CA THR A 1061 75.15 -40.20 -53.85
C THR A 1061 73.73 -40.72 -53.98
N VAL A 1062 72.92 -40.49 -52.96
CA VAL A 1062 71.49 -40.79 -52.98
C VAL A 1062 70.75 -39.53 -53.40
N ILE A 1063 69.90 -39.67 -54.41
CA ILE A 1063 69.01 -38.64 -54.93
C ILE A 1063 67.61 -38.92 -54.40
N ALA A 1064 67.13 -38.08 -53.50
CA ALA A 1064 65.79 -38.16 -52.93
C ALA A 1064 64.77 -37.42 -53.81
N LYS A 1065 63.70 -38.12 -54.18
CA LYS A 1065 62.59 -37.58 -54.96
C LYS A 1065 61.34 -37.46 -54.10
N ARG A 1066 60.64 -36.34 -54.23
CA ARG A 1066 59.32 -36.10 -53.64
C ARG A 1066 58.46 -35.37 -54.68
N PRO A 1067 57.21 -35.81 -54.95
CA PRO A 1067 56.31 -35.15 -55.89
C PRO A 1067 56.23 -33.64 -55.64
N GLY A 1068 56.32 -32.86 -56.71
CA GLY A 1068 56.27 -31.41 -56.66
C GLY A 1068 57.49 -30.72 -56.03
N HIS A 1069 58.56 -31.42 -55.66
CA HIS A 1069 59.79 -30.83 -55.11
C HIS A 1069 60.97 -31.01 -56.08
N THR A 1070 61.99 -30.17 -55.96
CA THR A 1070 63.30 -30.43 -56.61
C THR A 1070 63.98 -31.66 -55.98
N ASN A 1071 64.89 -32.31 -56.71
CA ASN A 1071 65.52 -33.53 -56.20
C ASN A 1071 66.59 -33.21 -55.14
N GLY A 1072 66.50 -33.83 -53.97
CA GLY A 1072 67.52 -33.78 -52.93
C GLY A 1072 68.72 -34.64 -53.28
N ARG A 1073 69.93 -34.25 -52.92
CA ARG A 1073 71.15 -35.06 -53.13
C ARG A 1073 72.00 -35.08 -51.87
N ALA A 1074 72.51 -36.25 -51.50
CA ALA A 1074 73.43 -36.41 -50.38
C ALA A 1074 74.39 -37.57 -50.67
N THR A 1075 75.67 -37.39 -50.35
CA THR A 1075 76.72 -38.39 -50.60
C THR A 1075 77.15 -39.06 -49.30
N SER A 1076 77.35 -40.37 -49.33
CA SER A 1076 77.87 -41.13 -48.20
C SER A 1076 79.32 -40.76 -47.88
N PRO A 1077 79.80 -41.02 -46.64
CA PRO A 1077 81.22 -41.13 -46.39
C PRO A 1077 81.86 -42.15 -47.34
N SER A 1078 83.14 -41.96 -47.65
CA SER A 1078 83.87 -42.89 -48.52
C SER A 1078 84.28 -44.16 -47.79
N VAL A 1079 84.16 -45.31 -48.46
CA VAL A 1079 84.68 -46.60 -47.99
C VAL A 1079 85.76 -47.09 -48.94
N LYS A 1080 86.93 -47.49 -48.43
CA LYS A 1080 88.01 -48.04 -49.25
C LYS A 1080 87.72 -49.50 -49.61
N VAL A 1081 87.75 -49.84 -50.90
CA VAL A 1081 87.55 -51.21 -51.36
C VAL A 1081 88.83 -52.02 -51.13
N ARG A 1082 88.74 -53.15 -50.42
CA ARG A 1082 89.87 -54.06 -50.12
C ARG A 1082 89.95 -55.23 -51.09
#